data_AF-A0A2A5DPE3-F1
#
_entry.id   AF-A0A2A5DPE3-F1
#
_cell.length_a   1.000
_cell.length_b   1.000
_cell.length_c   1.000
_cell.angle_alpha   90.00
_cell.angle_beta   90.00
_cell.angle_gamma   90.00
#
_symmetry.space_group_name_H-M   'P 1'
#
loop_
_entity.id
_entity.type
_entity.pdbx_description
1 polymer ?
#
loop_
_entity_poly.entity_id
_entity_poly.type
_entity_poly.pdbx_seq_one_letter_code
_entity_poly.pdbx_strand_id
1 'polypeptide(L)'
;MARFVVSEKSKISPERESLNMNNIQKVKLYSKGKNMGNFNLSNVFYRKIGMISNNEHNKIKDTTIAKADLGKINIADGGIFEKCNSHRQVGCRQLTCGRSKSAVMKTKTLVHMLVVALMVIGGCCCTISAQENKSKANEIIKASGIKAGLCVNLGVTDGKLTAELSQKGKFVVQGLTSDAKKVEKARKYIETKGLYGRVSVERCDFKRMPYAKNFVNIVAAEALPEIIEKGLSLSEVYRIIAPYGALCFTGKVDAAKLKAVGFGTVKTSGDWTVATKAWPKEMDGWPTWHHGADRNPVSQDTMIGPATDLRWRATSTWDSKGWYSAYGMVWVSAGGRNFQITPKLIVARDSFNGIILWTRPITSIFKSTEHHVVATINRLFITLKYRGPLVALDAATGDVLKTYKKAGAPERGQKLVLDKGRLYLNGGAYDVKTGEQLWKVGKGNFMLSDGMLFTTAVKGKFNRIDPADGKIIWSTMFTGHTTHGYTTLFLYRGMLVRIKQKTRDRRSAKCIEVRTTETGKVVWTTPFERILDGRVYGAQSLIWAHVVVKPNPIAKNTGEMPSAWIARDPATGKIVRRFDDATSDPEIVKLLASGTHRCGPERPTEKYGLFGTYEFFDWKTGKYHVLDATRTACKIGLYPANSLVYTPMSACSCRSNMQRGSSAMAHRPERIKADEGSRLEKGPAYSQISNFKPEVSNTTGWPIYRHDVGRTGASEVEVPTDLKQLWEVNAASGLSAPTVSGGTVYVASLDERKIIAFVAKTGKVRWSYVTSGSVDTPPTINGGLVVFGTRDGRVTCLRATDGQLAWRFRAAPIEQRIMVDGRLESAWPVYGSVLVQKGVVSFSAGWHTGLDGGVTSYELELLTGKVLKKKHVEKLPFGPLRSDKNQVVKLPVALYQGRGMYLGRFGFRDSNWRIDKKPSKWKWSYKMAQFSVSAHYLVSGKDITVDMGWPNNYRGVKVGHEDFQIKGSVPDPTNRGRAKTIWGPLPVPVQLRAMILAGSSVIVAGRRDPAYPEKIRKSRGSRSKTMLIAQLPEELKNPKGALLLTYSAVNGKKTSEVKLGSPPVFDGLAASGGRVFVSCQDGKLRCFGKE
;
A
#
# COMPACT_ATOMS: atom_id res chain seq x y z
N MET A 1 -60.68 -8.19 -29.42
CA MET A 1 -61.99 -7.71 -28.91
C MET A 1 -61.67 -6.61 -27.90
N ALA A 2 -62.04 -5.33 -28.03
CA ALA A 2 -63.15 -4.61 -28.68
C ALA A 2 -64.33 -4.27 -27.73
N ARG A 3 -64.85 -3.03 -27.85
CA ARG A 3 -66.02 -2.41 -27.17
C ARG A 3 -65.74 -1.96 -25.71
N PHE A 4 -65.77 -0.64 -25.43
CA PHE A 4 -66.90 0.27 -25.06
C PHE A 4 -67.28 0.14 -23.56
N VAL A 5 -67.73 1.14 -22.78
CA VAL A 5 -68.35 2.49 -22.92
C VAL A 5 -67.66 3.40 -21.85
N VAL A 6 -67.24 4.68 -22.03
CA VAL A 6 -67.99 5.98 -22.16
C VAL A 6 -68.92 6.24 -20.93
N SER A 7 -69.11 7.43 -20.33
CA SER A 7 -68.49 8.80 -20.35
C SER A 7 -68.79 9.49 -18.99
N GLU A 8 -68.16 10.61 -18.59
CA GLU A 8 -68.55 12.03 -18.80
C GLU A 8 -67.64 12.93 -17.91
N LYS A 9 -67.47 14.26 -18.05
CA LYS A 9 -68.05 15.30 -18.93
C LYS A 9 -67.05 16.48 -19.06
N SER A 10 -66.94 17.09 -20.25
CA SER A 10 -66.82 18.55 -20.58
C SER A 10 -65.87 19.51 -19.77
N LYS A 11 -65.24 20.56 -20.33
CA LYS A 11 -65.36 21.21 -21.67
C LYS A 11 -64.19 22.20 -21.95
N ILE A 12 -64.21 22.77 -23.17
CA ILE A 12 -63.55 24.01 -23.66
C ILE A 12 -62.12 23.87 -24.27
N SER A 13 -61.95 24.62 -25.36
CA SER A 13 -60.90 24.71 -26.38
C SER A 13 -60.33 26.16 -26.39
N PRO A 14 -59.65 26.74 -27.42
CA PRO A 14 -59.21 26.24 -28.73
C PRO A 14 -57.68 26.48 -29.03
N GLU A 15 -57.08 25.78 -30.00
CA GLU A 15 -56.55 26.30 -31.31
C GLU A 15 -55.30 27.22 -31.25
N ARG A 16 -54.41 27.34 -32.26
CA ARG A 16 -54.34 26.82 -33.66
C ARG A 16 -52.88 26.81 -34.18
N GLU A 17 -52.63 26.13 -35.32
CA GLU A 17 -51.67 26.39 -36.44
C GLU A 17 -50.23 26.93 -36.16
N SER A 18 -49.21 26.81 -37.04
CA SER A 18 -48.81 25.93 -38.17
C SER A 18 -47.24 26.05 -38.25
N LEU A 19 -46.41 25.40 -39.07
CA LEU A 19 -46.42 25.09 -40.52
C LEU A 19 -45.32 24.01 -40.84
N ASN A 20 -44.96 23.80 -42.11
CA ASN A 20 -44.41 22.52 -42.62
C ASN A 20 -42.92 22.51 -43.08
N MET A 21 -42.45 21.38 -43.63
CA MET A 21 -41.05 21.00 -43.89
C MET A 21 -40.43 21.48 -45.23
N ASN A 22 -39.12 21.19 -45.36
CA ASN A 22 -38.33 20.86 -46.57
C ASN A 22 -37.87 21.98 -47.52
N ASN A 23 -36.53 22.11 -47.62
CA ASN A 23 -35.67 22.07 -48.83
C ASN A 23 -34.38 22.91 -48.63
N ILE A 24 -33.24 22.82 -49.34
CA ILE A 24 -32.45 21.80 -50.08
C ILE A 24 -31.14 22.55 -50.50
N GLN A 25 -29.98 21.86 -50.60
CA GLN A 25 -28.73 22.27 -51.31
C GLN A 25 -27.85 23.49 -50.91
N LYS A 26 -26.53 23.19 -50.78
CA LYS A 26 -25.33 24.01 -51.17
C LYS A 26 -25.12 25.34 -50.39
N VAL A 27 -23.95 26.02 -50.33
CA VAL A 27 -22.65 25.96 -51.06
C VAL A 27 -21.48 25.72 -50.06
N LYS A 28 -20.21 25.92 -50.47
CA LYS A 28 -18.95 25.43 -49.87
C LYS A 28 -17.94 26.60 -49.70
N LEU A 29 -16.94 26.43 -48.81
CA LEU A 29 -15.65 27.17 -48.68
C LEU A 29 -15.54 28.36 -47.66
N TYR A 30 -14.45 28.31 -46.87
CA TYR A 30 -13.51 29.35 -46.37
C TYR A 30 -13.93 30.84 -46.20
N SER A 31 -13.45 31.64 -45.21
CA SER A 31 -12.61 31.41 -44.02
C SER A 31 -12.57 32.67 -43.10
N LYS A 32 -12.01 32.56 -41.88
CA LYS A 32 -11.60 33.67 -40.95
C LYS A 32 -12.73 34.67 -40.55
N GLY A 33 -13.13 34.86 -39.29
CA GLY A 33 -12.75 34.24 -38.02
C GLY A 33 -12.38 35.27 -36.93
N LYS A 34 -13.29 35.53 -35.98
CA LYS A 34 -13.03 36.13 -34.65
C LYS A 34 -14.17 35.83 -33.67
N ASN A 35 -13.84 35.91 -32.38
CA ASN A 35 -14.62 35.51 -31.20
C ASN A 35 -16.13 35.88 -31.17
N MET A 36 -16.98 34.95 -30.74
CA MET A 36 -18.03 35.22 -29.74
C MET A 36 -18.58 33.93 -29.10
N GLY A 37 -19.24 34.06 -27.94
CA GLY A 37 -20.25 33.11 -27.43
C GLY A 37 -19.77 31.82 -26.74
N ASN A 38 -19.97 31.74 -25.42
CA ASN A 38 -20.16 30.44 -24.75
C ASN A 38 -21.59 29.95 -25.02
N PHE A 39 -21.78 28.66 -25.31
CA PHE A 39 -22.93 27.92 -24.78
C PHE A 39 -22.57 26.44 -24.57
N ASN A 40 -23.04 25.86 -23.47
CA ASN A 40 -22.66 24.52 -23.03
C ASN A 40 -23.90 23.74 -22.60
N LEU A 41 -24.53 23.05 -23.55
CA LEU A 41 -25.69 22.20 -23.29
C LEU A 41 -25.25 20.80 -22.88
N SER A 42 -25.35 20.55 -21.58
CA SER A 42 -25.28 19.20 -21.00
C SER A 42 -26.65 18.80 -20.47
N ASN A 43 -26.92 17.48 -20.45
CA ASN A 43 -28.13 16.81 -19.93
C ASN A 43 -29.37 16.83 -20.84
N VAL A 44 -29.48 15.87 -21.77
CA VAL A 44 -30.54 14.83 -21.74
C VAL A 44 -29.95 13.54 -22.34
N PHE A 45 -29.95 12.44 -21.58
CA PHE A 45 -30.25 11.05 -22.03
C PHE A 45 -30.17 10.08 -20.84
N TYR A 46 -30.66 8.85 -21.01
CA TYR A 46 -30.79 7.80 -19.98
C TYR A 46 -31.77 8.08 -18.84
N ARG A 47 -33.07 8.18 -19.20
CA ARG A 47 -34.16 7.85 -18.27
C ARG A 47 -35.36 7.16 -18.93
N LYS A 48 -35.12 6.08 -19.71
CA LYS A 48 -36.17 5.19 -20.23
C LYS A 48 -35.63 3.79 -20.61
N ILE A 49 -35.55 2.87 -19.65
CA ILE A 49 -35.87 1.42 -19.75
C ILE A 49 -36.19 0.97 -18.31
N GLY A 50 -37.29 0.25 -18.09
CA GLY A 50 -37.57 -0.40 -16.80
C GLY A 50 -39.03 -0.41 -16.38
N MET A 51 -39.88 -1.18 -17.07
CA MET A 51 -41.13 -1.76 -16.54
C MET A 51 -41.74 -2.75 -17.55
N ILE A 52 -41.63 -4.05 -17.25
CA ILE A 52 -42.62 -5.10 -17.52
C ILE A 52 -42.68 -5.95 -16.23
N SER A 53 -43.84 -6.55 -15.94
CA SER A 53 -44.26 -6.97 -14.58
C SER A 53 -43.96 -8.43 -14.21
N ASN A 54 -44.18 -8.75 -12.92
CA ASN A 54 -44.35 -10.10 -12.40
C ASN A 54 -45.80 -10.61 -12.61
N ASN A 55 -46.02 -11.89 -12.28
CA ASN A 55 -47.28 -12.67 -12.30
C ASN A 55 -47.65 -13.12 -13.73
N GLU A 56 -48.19 -14.32 -13.98
CA GLU A 56 -49.02 -15.20 -13.14
C GLU A 56 -48.60 -16.71 -13.16
N HIS A 57 -49.43 -17.56 -12.53
CA HIS A 57 -49.32 -19.04 -12.50
C HIS A 57 -50.72 -19.67 -12.72
N ASN A 58 -50.75 -20.92 -13.18
CA ASN A 58 -51.88 -21.90 -13.16
C ASN A 58 -53.09 -21.74 -14.10
N LYS A 59 -53.01 -22.44 -15.25
CA LYS A 59 -53.96 -23.44 -15.84
C LYS A 59 -53.48 -23.66 -17.30
N ILE A 60 -53.50 -24.84 -17.94
CA ILE A 60 -54.52 -25.91 -17.99
C ILE A 60 -53.86 -27.31 -18.03
N LYS A 61 -54.55 -28.28 -17.39
CA LYS A 61 -54.63 -29.76 -17.52
C LYS A 61 -53.73 -30.59 -18.47
N ASP A 62 -53.44 -31.81 -17.99
CA ASP A 62 -53.57 -33.16 -18.61
C ASP A 62 -53.31 -33.30 -20.14
N THR A 63 -52.51 -34.23 -20.66
CA THR A 63 -51.98 -35.52 -20.14
C THR A 63 -50.53 -35.73 -20.69
N THR A 64 -49.78 -36.86 -20.65
CA THR A 64 -50.05 -38.32 -20.50
C THR A 64 -48.91 -39.00 -19.69
N ILE A 65 -49.00 -40.33 -19.50
CA ILE A 65 -48.09 -41.18 -18.70
C ILE A 65 -46.81 -41.62 -19.45
N ALA A 66 -45.68 -41.64 -18.75
CA ALA A 66 -44.65 -42.70 -18.87
C ALA A 66 -43.92 -42.86 -17.51
N LYS A 67 -43.76 -44.10 -17.01
CA LYS A 67 -43.03 -44.43 -15.77
C LYS A 67 -41.72 -45.14 -16.09
N ALA A 68 -40.65 -44.82 -15.35
CA ALA A 68 -39.55 -45.74 -15.04
C ALA A 68 -38.78 -45.25 -13.79
N ASP A 69 -39.06 -45.88 -12.65
CA ASP A 69 -38.22 -46.22 -11.49
C ASP A 69 -36.97 -45.38 -11.13
N LEU A 70 -36.82 -44.82 -9.92
CA LEU A 70 -36.86 -45.35 -8.52
C LEU A 70 -35.48 -45.83 -7.99
N GLY A 71 -35.15 -45.34 -6.78
CA GLY A 71 -33.85 -45.48 -6.12
C GLY A 71 -33.45 -44.16 -5.43
N LYS A 72 -34.09 -43.73 -4.33
CA LYS A 72 -33.89 -44.18 -2.93
C LYS A 72 -32.40 -44.15 -2.50
N ILE A 73 -32.00 -43.54 -1.37
CA ILE A 73 -32.66 -42.62 -0.42
C ILE A 73 -31.57 -41.85 0.39
N ASN A 74 -31.97 -41.01 1.36
CA ASN A 74 -31.15 -40.29 2.36
C ASN A 74 -30.00 -41.14 3.00
N ILE A 75 -28.97 -40.57 3.66
CA ILE A 75 -29.01 -40.04 5.05
C ILE A 75 -27.86 -39.03 5.36
N ALA A 76 -28.06 -38.31 6.47
CA ALA A 76 -27.41 -37.11 6.99
C ALA A 76 -25.91 -37.13 7.42
N ASP A 77 -25.46 -35.93 7.80
CA ASP A 77 -24.53 -35.55 8.88
C ASP A 77 -23.04 -35.92 8.90
N GLY A 78 -22.27 -34.92 9.37
CA GLY A 78 -20.99 -35.11 10.08
C GLY A 78 -19.72 -35.12 9.22
N GLY A 79 -18.57 -34.85 9.84
CA GLY A 79 -17.26 -35.11 9.23
C GLY A 79 -16.35 -33.90 9.02
N ILE A 80 -15.67 -33.52 10.10
CA ILE A 80 -14.39 -32.79 10.09
C ILE A 80 -13.42 -33.42 9.08
N PHE A 81 -12.64 -32.62 8.34
CA PHE A 81 -11.28 -33.02 7.97
C PHE A 81 -10.30 -31.84 8.00
N GLU A 82 -9.20 -32.02 8.74
CA GLU A 82 -8.00 -31.22 8.64
C GLU A 82 -7.08 -31.72 7.51
N LYS A 83 -6.14 -30.86 7.11
CA LYS A 83 -4.81 -31.22 6.57
C LYS A 83 -4.71 -32.44 5.61
N CYS A 84 -4.33 -32.17 4.37
CA CYS A 84 -3.02 -32.71 3.95
C CYS A 84 -2.22 -31.68 3.15
N ASN A 85 -0.92 -31.70 3.35
CA ASN A 85 0.05 -30.91 2.59
C ASN A 85 0.92 -31.88 1.78
N SER A 86 1.67 -31.38 0.80
CA SER A 86 2.80 -32.06 0.12
C SER A 86 2.61 -33.51 -0.37
N HIS A 87 2.60 -33.70 -1.69
CA HIS A 87 3.16 -34.91 -2.31
C HIS A 87 4.18 -34.55 -3.40
N ARG A 88 5.35 -35.17 -3.27
CA ARG A 88 6.42 -35.27 -4.28
C ARG A 88 6.80 -36.76 -4.31
N GLN A 89 6.56 -37.42 -5.43
CA GLN A 89 7.23 -38.64 -5.88
C GLN A 89 7.08 -38.59 -7.41
N VAL A 90 8.12 -38.73 -8.25
CA VAL A 90 9.11 -39.82 -8.32
C VAL A 90 8.39 -41.15 -8.51
N GLY A 91 8.14 -41.51 -9.77
CA GLY A 91 7.70 -42.84 -10.15
C GLY A 91 8.84 -43.63 -10.77
N CYS A 92 8.94 -44.91 -10.42
CA CYS A 92 9.67 -45.88 -11.23
C CYS A 92 8.98 -47.25 -11.17
N ARG A 93 8.59 -47.73 -12.35
CA ARG A 93 8.48 -49.12 -12.81
C ARG A 93 7.95 -50.26 -11.92
N GLN A 94 7.02 -50.99 -12.55
CA GLN A 94 6.97 -52.44 -12.78
C GLN A 94 6.06 -53.35 -11.91
N LEU A 95 5.33 -54.22 -12.65
CA LEU A 95 4.95 -55.61 -12.37
C LEU A 95 4.09 -55.90 -11.11
N THR A 96 3.07 -56.76 -11.09
CA THR A 96 2.09 -57.36 -12.02
C THR A 96 1.27 -58.35 -11.18
N CYS A 97 0.00 -58.54 -11.53
CA CYS A 97 -0.89 -59.68 -11.23
C CYS A 97 -0.42 -60.85 -10.34
N GLY A 98 -1.23 -61.22 -9.33
CA GLY A 98 -1.14 -62.51 -8.61
C GLY A 98 -2.41 -62.79 -7.78
N ARG A 99 -2.92 -64.03 -7.80
CA ARG A 99 -4.12 -64.51 -7.07
C ARG A 99 -3.83 -65.85 -6.38
N SER A 100 -4.79 -66.35 -5.59
CA SER A 100 -4.75 -67.56 -4.71
C SER A 100 -3.97 -67.35 -3.39
N LYS A 101 -4.37 -67.80 -2.18
CA LYS A 101 -5.28 -68.84 -1.60
C LYS A 101 -4.52 -70.07 -1.07
N SER A 102 -4.72 -70.35 0.23
CA SER A 102 -4.50 -71.63 0.97
C SER A 102 -3.06 -72.18 1.03
N ALA A 103 -2.62 -72.92 2.07
CA ALA A 103 -3.09 -73.09 3.47
C ALA A 103 -2.01 -73.84 4.30
N VAL A 104 -2.30 -74.13 5.58
CA VAL A 104 -1.67 -75.15 6.47
C VAL A 104 -0.26 -74.88 7.06
N MET A 105 -0.26 -74.20 8.22
CA MET A 105 0.12 -74.72 9.55
C MET A 105 1.56 -75.17 9.92
N LYS A 106 1.90 -74.95 11.21
CA LYS A 106 2.98 -75.50 12.07
C LYS A 106 4.39 -74.87 12.00
N THR A 107 4.65 -73.89 12.88
CA THR A 107 5.63 -74.02 14.00
C THR A 107 5.62 -72.78 14.95
N LYS A 108 6.22 -72.94 16.15
CA LYS A 108 6.57 -71.88 17.14
C LYS A 108 5.44 -71.18 17.92
N THR A 109 4.58 -71.96 18.57
CA THR A 109 3.82 -71.51 19.76
C THR A 109 4.73 -71.41 20.99
N LEU A 110 5.53 -70.33 21.10
CA LEU A 110 6.34 -70.06 22.32
C LEU A 110 6.72 -68.59 22.57
N VAL A 111 6.42 -67.66 21.66
CA VAL A 111 6.80 -66.24 21.80
C VAL A 111 5.71 -65.38 22.48
N HIS A 112 4.44 -65.79 22.42
CA HIS A 112 3.32 -64.92 22.81
C HIS A 112 3.01 -64.83 24.31
N MET A 113 3.41 -65.80 25.16
CA MET A 113 3.21 -65.67 26.62
C MET A 113 4.19 -64.69 27.28
N LEU A 114 5.43 -64.60 26.77
CA LEU A 114 6.47 -63.73 27.33
C LEU A 114 6.21 -62.23 27.04
N VAL A 115 5.52 -61.91 25.94
CA VAL A 115 5.20 -60.53 25.57
C VAL A 115 4.05 -59.95 26.40
N VAL A 116 3.05 -60.76 26.78
CA VAL A 116 1.89 -60.28 27.57
C VAL A 116 2.25 -60.09 29.05
N ALA A 117 3.04 -60.98 29.64
CA ALA A 117 3.47 -60.87 31.04
C ALA A 117 4.30 -59.58 31.31
N LEU A 118 5.16 -59.19 30.37
CA LEU A 118 5.99 -57.97 30.48
C LEU A 118 5.20 -56.65 30.33
N MET A 119 3.94 -56.69 29.86
CA MET A 119 3.13 -55.48 29.69
C MET A 119 2.26 -55.11 30.91
N VAL A 120 2.22 -55.94 31.97
CA VAL A 120 1.32 -55.73 33.12
C VAL A 120 2.05 -55.40 34.43
N ILE A 121 3.32 -55.80 34.60
CA ILE A 121 4.06 -55.64 35.87
C ILE A 121 5.17 -54.56 35.80
N GLY A 122 5.49 -54.02 34.63
CA GLY A 122 6.38 -52.84 34.49
C GLY A 122 5.76 -51.49 34.92
N GLY A 123 4.63 -51.52 35.64
CA GLY A 123 3.74 -50.39 35.87
C GLY A 123 4.08 -49.45 37.03
N CYS A 124 5.33 -49.33 37.46
CA CYS A 124 5.72 -48.38 38.51
C CYS A 124 7.16 -47.86 38.37
N CYS A 125 7.42 -46.66 38.90
CA CYS A 125 8.75 -46.05 39.09
C CYS A 125 9.65 -45.83 37.85
N CYS A 126 9.06 -45.49 36.69
CA CYS A 126 9.73 -44.62 35.72
C CYS A 126 8.79 -43.50 35.24
N THR A 127 8.45 -42.57 36.13
CA THR A 127 7.93 -41.26 35.73
C THR A 127 9.04 -40.46 35.05
N ILE A 128 9.33 -40.78 33.79
CA ILE A 128 9.95 -39.81 32.89
C ILE A 128 8.96 -38.66 32.80
N SER A 129 9.24 -37.61 33.58
CA SER A 129 8.56 -36.33 33.46
C SER A 129 8.69 -35.91 32.00
N ALA A 130 7.58 -35.96 31.27
CA ALA A 130 7.43 -35.33 29.98
C ALA A 130 7.40 -33.82 30.22
N GLN A 131 8.55 -33.29 30.62
CA GLN A 131 8.74 -31.91 31.05
C GLN A 131 8.63 -31.04 29.81
N GLU A 132 7.39 -30.66 29.47
CA GLU A 132 7.09 -29.67 28.45
C GLU A 132 7.98 -28.47 28.71
N ASN A 133 9.01 -28.30 27.87
CA ASN A 133 9.93 -27.18 27.96
C ASN A 133 9.10 -25.91 27.76
N LYS A 134 8.77 -25.23 28.86
CA LYS A 134 7.81 -24.12 28.88
C LYS A 134 8.24 -23.08 27.86
N SER A 135 7.40 -22.94 26.84
CA SER A 135 7.67 -22.06 25.71
C SER A 135 7.64 -20.62 26.20
N LYS A 136 8.82 -20.03 26.44
CA LYS A 136 8.99 -18.64 26.89
C LYS A 136 8.22 -17.66 25.99
N ALA A 137 8.18 -17.91 24.68
CA ALA A 137 7.34 -17.14 23.76
C ALA A 137 5.83 -17.25 24.07
N ASN A 138 5.31 -18.44 24.37
CA ASN A 138 3.91 -18.61 24.78
C ASN A 138 3.61 -17.90 26.11
N GLU A 139 4.54 -17.92 27.07
CA GLU A 139 4.39 -17.21 28.34
C GLU A 139 4.29 -15.70 28.13
N ILE A 140 5.21 -15.10 27.35
CA ILE A 140 5.18 -13.67 26.98
C ILE A 140 3.86 -13.31 26.28
N ILE A 141 3.38 -14.15 25.36
CA ILE A 141 2.12 -13.94 24.63
C ILE A 141 0.90 -14.02 25.56
N LYS A 142 0.87 -15.01 26.48
CA LYS A 142 -0.20 -15.17 27.47
C LYS A 142 -0.20 -14.04 28.49
N ALA A 143 0.97 -13.65 28.98
CA ALA A 143 1.13 -12.61 30.00
C ALA A 143 0.81 -11.21 29.46
N SER A 144 1.29 -10.87 28.26
CA SER A 144 0.96 -9.59 27.60
C SER A 144 -0.48 -9.54 27.07
N GLY A 145 -1.04 -10.67 26.66
CA GLY A 145 -2.32 -10.74 25.93
C GLY A 145 -2.22 -10.31 24.45
N ILE A 146 -1.02 -9.94 23.98
CA ILE A 146 -0.77 -9.45 22.62
C ILE A 146 -0.39 -10.65 21.75
N LYS A 147 -1.13 -10.85 20.65
CA LYS A 147 -1.01 -12.05 19.78
C LYS A 147 -0.32 -11.81 18.43
N ALA A 148 -0.11 -10.54 18.07
CA ALA A 148 0.35 -10.11 16.75
C ALA A 148 1.00 -8.71 16.81
N GLY A 149 1.82 -8.35 15.81
CA GLY A 149 2.42 -7.02 15.66
C GLY A 149 3.94 -7.03 15.54
N LEU A 150 4.60 -5.99 16.06
CA LEU A 150 6.05 -5.89 16.17
C LEU A 150 6.51 -6.26 17.59
N CYS A 151 7.35 -7.29 17.68
CA CYS A 151 8.06 -7.66 18.91
C CYS A 151 9.56 -7.30 18.78
N VAL A 152 10.15 -6.79 19.85
CA VAL A 152 11.59 -6.51 19.94
C VAL A 152 12.16 -7.33 21.10
N ASN A 153 13.16 -8.17 20.83
CA ASN A 153 13.84 -8.96 21.87
C ASN A 153 15.19 -8.31 22.22
N LEU A 154 15.44 -8.03 23.49
CA LEU A 154 16.65 -7.36 23.99
C LEU A 154 17.62 -8.36 24.61
N GLY A 155 18.92 -8.04 24.59
CA GLY A 155 19.97 -8.87 25.21
C GLY A 155 20.31 -10.15 24.44
N VAL A 156 19.93 -10.25 23.16
CA VAL A 156 19.95 -11.52 22.39
C VAL A 156 21.33 -12.20 22.41
N THR A 157 21.32 -13.51 22.68
CA THR A 157 22.50 -14.37 22.85
C THR A 157 22.70 -15.38 21.71
N ASP A 158 21.70 -16.22 21.42
CA ASP A 158 21.76 -17.26 20.38
C ASP A 158 20.57 -17.25 19.40
N GLY A 159 19.60 -16.36 19.61
CA GLY A 159 18.44 -16.19 18.73
C GLY A 159 17.27 -17.15 18.95
N LYS A 160 17.34 -18.11 19.89
CA LYS A 160 16.24 -19.07 20.15
C LYS A 160 14.91 -18.40 20.47
N LEU A 161 14.85 -17.55 21.50
CA LEU A 161 13.63 -16.82 21.88
C LEU A 161 13.15 -15.90 20.75
N THR A 162 14.08 -15.23 20.06
CA THR A 162 13.80 -14.33 18.94
C THR A 162 13.13 -15.06 17.75
N ALA A 163 13.54 -16.30 17.48
CA ALA A 163 12.90 -17.17 16.51
C ALA A 163 11.54 -17.67 17.01
N GLU A 164 11.48 -18.16 18.25
CA GLU A 164 10.28 -18.77 18.85
C GLU A 164 9.11 -17.78 18.88
N LEU A 165 9.34 -16.53 19.28
CA LEU A 165 8.33 -15.45 19.27
C LEU A 165 7.66 -15.27 17.89
N SER A 166 8.40 -15.47 16.80
CA SER A 166 7.86 -15.38 15.43
C SER A 166 7.15 -16.66 14.96
N GLN A 167 7.50 -17.80 15.55
CA GLN A 167 6.86 -19.10 15.24
C GLN A 167 5.56 -19.29 16.02
N LYS A 168 5.50 -18.90 17.30
CA LYS A 168 4.33 -19.06 18.18
C LYS A 168 3.30 -17.95 18.00
N GLY A 169 3.74 -16.70 17.76
CA GLY A 169 2.87 -15.54 17.58
C GLY A 169 2.92 -14.95 16.16
N LYS A 170 1.93 -14.11 15.82
CA LYS A 170 1.85 -13.44 14.51
C LYS A 170 2.73 -12.17 14.48
N PHE A 171 4.00 -12.31 14.84
CA PHE A 171 4.95 -11.21 14.97
C PHE A 171 5.94 -11.08 13.82
N VAL A 172 6.31 -9.84 13.51
CA VAL A 172 7.65 -9.49 13.00
C VAL A 172 8.54 -9.32 14.24
N VAL A 173 9.76 -9.88 14.24
CA VAL A 173 10.61 -9.87 15.44
C VAL A 173 12.00 -9.32 15.13
N GLN A 174 12.44 -8.30 15.87
CA GLN A 174 13.81 -7.81 15.80
C GLN A 174 14.55 -8.08 17.12
N GLY A 175 15.65 -8.83 17.05
CA GLY A 175 16.59 -9.00 18.15
C GLY A 175 17.63 -7.88 18.19
N LEU A 176 17.96 -7.39 19.38
CA LEU A 176 18.97 -6.36 19.62
C LEU A 176 19.95 -6.79 20.73
N THR A 177 21.25 -6.58 20.48
CA THR A 177 22.34 -6.90 21.40
C THR A 177 23.55 -6.01 21.10
N SER A 178 24.42 -5.70 22.06
CA SER A 178 25.59 -4.83 21.86
C SER A 178 26.82 -5.55 21.30
N ASP A 179 26.81 -6.88 21.40
CA ASP A 179 27.90 -7.80 21.05
C ASP A 179 27.75 -8.35 19.61
N ALA A 180 28.76 -8.09 18.76
CA ALA A 180 28.77 -8.54 17.38
C ALA A 180 28.81 -10.07 17.22
N LYS A 181 29.51 -10.80 18.11
CA LYS A 181 29.59 -12.27 18.06
C LYS A 181 28.23 -12.90 18.38
N LYS A 182 27.46 -12.30 19.30
CA LYS A 182 26.07 -12.70 19.57
C LYS A 182 25.12 -12.38 18.41
N VAL A 183 25.31 -11.27 17.70
CA VAL A 183 24.57 -10.98 16.45
C VAL A 183 24.82 -12.10 15.42
N GLU A 184 26.08 -12.44 15.14
CA GLU A 184 26.43 -13.47 14.16
C GLU A 184 25.90 -14.87 14.53
N LYS A 185 26.09 -15.28 15.80
CA LYS A 185 25.55 -16.55 16.33
C LYS A 185 24.02 -16.63 16.17
N ALA A 186 23.31 -15.56 16.53
CA ALA A 186 21.86 -15.52 16.44
C ALA A 186 21.35 -15.47 14.99
N ARG A 187 22.01 -14.72 14.09
CA ARG A 187 21.71 -14.72 12.64
C ARG A 187 21.81 -16.13 12.06
N LYS A 188 22.94 -16.81 12.29
CA LYS A 188 23.17 -18.19 11.85
C LYS A 188 22.08 -19.14 12.33
N TYR A 189 21.66 -19.07 13.60
CA TYR A 189 20.56 -19.90 14.11
C TYR A 189 19.23 -19.60 13.39
N ILE A 190 18.83 -18.34 13.28
CA ILE A 190 17.58 -17.91 12.63
C ILE A 190 17.53 -18.33 11.15
N GLU A 191 18.67 -18.32 10.47
CA GLU A 191 18.80 -18.81 9.10
C GLU A 191 18.61 -20.32 8.98
N THR A 192 19.13 -21.15 9.92
CA THR A 192 18.83 -22.61 9.93
C THR A 192 17.34 -22.94 10.13
N LYS A 193 16.53 -21.96 10.55
CA LYS A 193 15.06 -22.09 10.67
C LYS A 193 14.29 -21.50 9.48
N GLY A 194 14.96 -20.90 8.50
CA GLY A 194 14.33 -20.23 7.35
C GLY A 194 13.51 -19.00 7.73
N LEU A 195 13.78 -18.38 8.89
CA LEU A 195 12.98 -17.27 9.43
C LEU A 195 13.55 -15.88 9.14
N TYR A 196 14.75 -15.80 8.58
CA TYR A 196 15.44 -14.52 8.40
C TYR A 196 14.66 -13.58 7.46
N GLY A 197 14.64 -12.29 7.77
CA GLY A 197 13.85 -11.28 7.06
C GLY A 197 12.50 -10.99 7.70
N ARG A 198 11.77 -12.00 8.20
CA ARG A 198 10.65 -11.84 9.15
C ARG A 198 11.15 -11.74 10.60
N VAL A 199 12.26 -12.43 10.88
CA VAL A 199 13.09 -12.25 12.06
C VAL A 199 14.42 -11.63 11.62
N SER A 200 14.94 -10.66 12.36
CA SER A 200 16.30 -10.14 12.17
C SER A 200 17.02 -9.93 13.50
N VAL A 201 18.35 -9.84 13.47
CA VAL A 201 19.15 -9.44 14.65
C VAL A 201 20.15 -8.37 14.23
N GLU A 202 20.21 -7.28 14.98
CA GLU A 202 21.08 -6.13 14.72
C GLU A 202 21.85 -5.73 15.98
N ARG A 203 23.00 -5.06 15.79
CA ARG A 203 23.78 -4.49 16.89
C ARG A 203 23.11 -3.20 17.38
N CYS A 204 23.04 -3.01 18.69
CA CYS A 204 22.53 -1.77 19.31
C CYS A 204 23.37 -1.44 20.56
N ASP A 205 23.69 -0.17 20.77
CA ASP A 205 24.44 0.31 21.95
C ASP A 205 23.52 0.66 23.14
N PHE A 206 22.21 0.46 22.98
CA PHE A 206 21.13 0.78 23.93
C PHE A 206 20.99 2.24 24.38
N LYS A 207 21.92 3.13 24.01
CA LYS A 207 21.83 4.59 24.24
C LYS A 207 20.63 5.21 23.54
N ARG A 208 20.32 4.73 22.33
CA ARG A 208 19.11 5.10 21.59
C ARG A 208 18.58 3.92 20.80
N MET A 209 17.33 3.56 21.06
CA MET A 209 16.63 2.48 20.38
C MET A 209 16.19 2.93 18.98
N PRO A 210 16.41 2.12 17.93
CA PRO A 210 16.32 2.56 16.53
C PRO A 210 14.88 2.68 16.01
N TYR A 211 13.90 3.00 16.87
CA TYR A 211 12.47 3.03 16.54
C TYR A 211 11.85 4.40 16.78
N ALA A 212 10.79 4.69 16.03
CA ALA A 212 9.93 5.83 16.28
C ALA A 212 9.22 5.78 17.66
N LYS A 213 8.70 6.93 18.13
CA LYS A 213 7.79 6.97 19.29
C LYS A 213 6.54 6.14 19.00
N ASN A 214 6.05 5.40 19.99
CA ASN A 214 4.82 4.60 19.96
C ASN A 214 4.77 3.46 18.91
N PHE A 215 5.90 2.87 18.51
CA PHE A 215 6.01 1.98 17.34
C PHE A 215 5.96 0.46 17.63
N VAL A 216 6.37 0.02 18.82
CA VAL A 216 6.60 -1.40 19.16
C VAL A 216 5.45 -1.96 20.01
N ASN A 217 4.93 -3.15 19.70
CA ASN A 217 3.83 -3.76 20.45
C ASN A 217 4.32 -4.53 21.70
N ILE A 218 5.40 -5.29 21.58
CA ILE A 218 6.05 -5.99 22.69
C ILE A 218 7.54 -5.65 22.70
N VAL A 219 8.08 -5.26 23.86
CA VAL A 219 9.51 -5.37 24.15
C VAL A 219 9.70 -6.54 25.11
N ALA A 220 10.46 -7.55 24.70
CA ALA A 220 10.84 -8.70 25.51
C ALA A 220 12.30 -8.55 25.95
N ALA A 221 12.62 -8.86 27.21
CA ALA A 221 13.97 -8.80 27.75
C ALA A 221 14.23 -9.90 28.79
N GLU A 222 15.11 -10.85 28.47
CA GLU A 222 15.69 -11.73 29.49
C GLU A 222 16.73 -10.93 30.29
N ALA A 223 16.64 -10.97 31.63
CA ALA A 223 17.50 -10.22 32.56
C ALA A 223 17.56 -8.70 32.26
N LEU A 224 16.41 -8.00 32.29
CA LEU A 224 16.36 -6.56 32.00
C LEU A 224 17.33 -5.68 32.85
N PRO A 225 17.58 -5.93 34.16
CA PRO A 225 18.55 -5.17 34.94
C PRO A 225 19.94 -5.10 34.29
N GLU A 226 20.45 -6.23 33.80
CA GLU A 226 21.73 -6.32 33.08
C GLU A 226 21.81 -5.42 31.83
N ILE A 227 20.66 -5.13 31.21
CA ILE A 227 20.58 -4.32 29.98
C ILE A 227 20.50 -2.82 30.35
N ILE A 228 19.88 -2.51 31.50
CA ILE A 228 19.88 -1.16 32.09
C ILE A 228 21.29 -0.75 32.50
N GLU A 229 22.05 -1.64 33.16
CA GLU A 229 23.47 -1.45 33.48
C GLU A 229 24.33 -1.19 32.23
N LYS A 230 23.97 -1.81 31.10
CA LYS A 230 24.61 -1.61 29.80
C LYS A 230 24.14 -0.35 29.06
N GLY A 231 23.40 0.54 29.73
CA GLY A 231 23.03 1.89 29.27
C GLY A 231 21.58 2.09 28.81
N LEU A 232 20.71 1.07 28.91
CA LEU A 232 19.30 1.19 28.50
C LEU A 232 18.47 1.96 29.54
N SER A 233 17.87 3.09 29.14
CA SER A 233 16.90 3.80 30.00
C SER A 233 15.47 3.25 29.86
N LEU A 234 14.75 3.15 30.97
CA LEU A 234 13.33 2.77 30.98
C LEU A 234 12.46 3.77 30.20
N SER A 235 12.83 5.06 30.20
CA SER A 235 12.15 6.10 29.43
C SER A 235 12.29 5.91 27.91
N GLU A 236 13.42 5.40 27.43
CA GLU A 236 13.60 5.05 26.02
C GLU A 236 12.76 3.83 25.62
N VAL A 237 12.66 2.82 26.50
CA VAL A 237 11.76 1.67 26.33
C VAL A 237 10.30 2.12 26.28
N TYR A 238 9.88 3.00 27.20
CA TYR A 238 8.54 3.59 27.20
C TYR A 238 8.27 4.47 25.98
N ARG A 239 9.29 5.18 25.45
CA ARG A 239 9.16 5.98 24.22
C ARG A 239 8.79 5.11 23.03
N ILE A 240 9.46 3.97 22.84
CA ILE A 240 9.27 3.11 21.65
C ILE A 240 8.00 2.24 21.73
N ILE A 241 7.53 1.87 22.93
CA ILE A 241 6.31 1.05 23.09
C ILE A 241 5.07 1.82 22.65
N ALA A 242 4.18 1.17 21.90
CA ALA A 242 2.88 1.68 21.47
C ALA A 242 1.88 1.75 22.64
N PRO A 243 0.86 2.64 22.60
CA PRO A 243 -0.32 2.55 23.46
C PRO A 243 -0.95 1.16 23.44
N TYR A 244 -1.30 0.63 24.62
CA TYR A 244 -1.67 -0.78 24.87
C TYR A 244 -0.60 -1.84 24.51
N GLY A 245 0.63 -1.42 24.21
CA GLY A 245 1.80 -2.29 24.14
C GLY A 245 2.39 -2.61 25.52
N ALA A 246 3.32 -3.57 25.57
CA ALA A 246 3.87 -4.11 26.80
C ALA A 246 5.40 -4.25 26.79
N LEU A 247 6.02 -3.97 27.94
CA LEU A 247 7.36 -4.41 28.31
C LEU A 247 7.21 -5.71 29.11
N CYS A 248 7.81 -6.81 28.64
CA CYS A 248 7.80 -8.12 29.28
C CYS A 248 9.24 -8.51 29.62
N PHE A 249 9.55 -8.74 30.89
CA PHE A 249 10.93 -8.98 31.31
C PHE A 249 11.07 -9.95 32.49
N THR A 250 12.26 -10.54 32.62
CA THR A 250 12.70 -11.26 33.82
C THR A 250 13.72 -10.43 34.61
N GLY A 251 13.85 -10.73 35.91
CA GLY A 251 14.68 -9.97 36.86
C GLY A 251 13.90 -8.88 37.63
N LYS A 252 14.41 -8.49 38.79
CA LYS A 252 13.73 -7.54 39.70
C LYS A 252 13.97 -6.09 39.25
N VAL A 253 12.91 -5.42 38.79
CA VAL A 253 12.90 -3.96 38.56
C VAL A 253 11.81 -3.36 39.44
N ASP A 254 12.15 -2.26 40.11
CA ASP A 254 11.23 -1.54 40.99
C ASP A 254 10.00 -1.00 40.23
N ALA A 255 8.82 -1.33 40.75
CA ALA A 255 7.54 -0.91 40.20
C ALA A 255 7.31 0.62 40.33
N ALA A 256 7.92 1.30 41.31
CA ALA A 256 7.88 2.75 41.40
C ALA A 256 8.63 3.41 40.23
N LYS A 257 9.84 2.92 39.87
CA LYS A 257 10.58 3.36 38.68
C LYS A 257 9.81 3.15 37.38
N LEU A 258 9.08 2.04 37.23
CA LEU A 258 8.21 1.79 36.07
C LEU A 258 7.02 2.78 36.03
N LYS A 259 6.35 3.03 37.16
CA LYS A 259 5.25 4.00 37.26
C LYS A 259 5.71 5.43 37.01
N ALA A 260 6.86 5.85 37.54
CA ALA A 260 7.43 7.18 37.36
C ALA A 260 7.76 7.49 35.88
N VAL A 261 8.08 6.47 35.09
CA VAL A 261 8.28 6.57 33.63
C VAL A 261 6.96 6.61 32.84
N GLY A 262 5.83 6.26 33.46
CA GLY A 262 4.49 6.29 32.87
C GLY A 262 3.90 4.93 32.49
N PHE A 263 4.50 3.81 32.89
CA PHE A 263 3.83 2.50 32.78
C PHE A 263 2.64 2.42 33.74
N GLY A 264 1.51 1.91 33.26
CA GLY A 264 0.26 1.79 34.02
C GLY A 264 0.19 0.49 34.80
N THR A 265 -0.52 -0.51 34.27
CA THR A 265 -0.62 -1.81 34.93
C THR A 265 0.71 -2.55 34.83
N VAL A 266 1.30 -2.85 35.99
CA VAL A 266 2.41 -3.79 36.17
C VAL A 266 1.86 -5.05 36.84
N LYS A 267 2.21 -6.24 36.34
CA LYS A 267 1.78 -7.53 36.88
C LYS A 267 2.84 -8.61 36.64
N THR A 268 2.84 -9.67 37.45
CA THR A 268 3.73 -10.83 37.30
C THR A 268 2.93 -12.04 36.77
N SER A 269 3.57 -12.91 36.00
CA SER A 269 2.92 -14.07 35.36
C SER A 269 3.96 -15.17 35.08
N GLY A 270 4.22 -16.01 36.08
CA GLY A 270 5.45 -16.83 36.11
C GLY A 270 6.66 -15.91 36.28
N ASP A 271 7.79 -16.28 35.67
CA ASP A 271 9.05 -15.53 35.78
C ASP A 271 9.00 -14.13 35.11
N TRP A 272 7.95 -13.86 34.32
CA TRP A 272 7.78 -12.65 33.54
C TRP A 272 6.98 -11.58 34.30
N THR A 273 7.62 -10.42 34.50
CA THR A 273 6.93 -9.17 34.84
C THR A 273 6.50 -8.45 33.55
N VAL A 274 5.26 -7.96 33.53
CA VAL A 274 4.65 -7.27 32.39
C VAL A 274 4.20 -5.88 32.82
N ALA A 275 4.83 -4.85 32.24
CA ALA A 275 4.46 -3.45 32.40
C ALA A 275 3.79 -2.92 31.12
N THR A 276 2.60 -2.35 31.24
CA THR A 276 1.77 -1.94 30.09
C THR A 276 1.67 -0.43 29.93
N LYS A 277 1.57 0.04 28.68
CA LYS A 277 1.46 1.47 28.38
C LYS A 277 0.00 1.88 28.18
N ALA A 278 -0.45 2.88 28.95
CA ALA A 278 -1.80 3.43 28.84
C ALA A 278 -2.04 4.15 27.50
N TRP A 279 -3.31 4.40 27.18
CA TRP A 279 -3.70 5.28 26.08
C TRP A 279 -3.61 6.76 26.53
N PRO A 280 -2.86 7.62 25.82
CA PRO A 280 -2.77 9.05 26.19
C PRO A 280 -4.14 9.74 26.07
N LYS A 281 -4.46 10.67 26.98
CA LYS A 281 -5.75 11.39 26.98
C LYS A 281 -5.90 12.32 25.78
N GLU A 282 -4.77 12.73 25.21
CA GLU A 282 -4.63 13.65 24.09
C GLU A 282 -4.77 12.94 22.73
N MET A 283 -4.90 11.61 22.74
CA MET A 283 -4.95 10.72 21.58
C MET A 283 -6.37 10.23 21.30
N ASP A 284 -6.85 10.41 20.08
CA ASP A 284 -8.23 10.07 19.70
C ASP A 284 -8.29 9.04 18.56
N GLY A 285 -9.42 8.37 18.40
CA GLY A 285 -9.67 7.38 17.37
C GLY A 285 -10.38 7.97 16.14
N TRP A 286 -10.87 7.07 15.28
CA TRP A 286 -11.84 7.41 14.24
C TRP A 286 -12.82 6.23 14.08
N PRO A 287 -13.67 5.96 15.09
CA PRO A 287 -14.38 4.68 15.23
C PRO A 287 -15.50 4.48 14.20
N THR A 288 -16.03 5.56 13.61
CA THR A 288 -17.01 5.52 12.51
C THR A 288 -16.50 6.35 11.32
N TRP A 289 -17.09 6.22 10.13
CA TRP A 289 -16.67 6.99 8.95
C TRP A 289 -16.70 8.52 9.14
N HIS A 290 -17.60 9.04 9.99
CA HIS A 290 -17.76 10.46 10.32
C HIS A 290 -17.21 10.81 11.73
N HIS A 291 -16.13 10.14 12.16
CA HIS A 291 -15.61 10.18 13.54
C HIS A 291 -16.61 9.57 14.53
N GLY A 292 -17.39 10.39 15.25
CA GLY A 292 -18.22 9.99 16.38
C GLY A 292 -19.70 9.72 16.05
N ALA A 293 -20.47 9.50 17.12
CA ALA A 293 -21.93 9.34 17.09
C ALA A 293 -22.68 10.69 16.99
N ASP A 294 -22.00 11.76 17.36
CA ASP A 294 -22.38 13.18 17.21
C ASP A 294 -22.42 13.62 15.74
N ARG A 295 -21.68 12.91 14.87
CA ARG A 295 -21.44 13.16 13.44
C ARG A 295 -20.61 14.42 13.15
N ASN A 296 -19.94 15.00 14.13
CA ASN A 296 -18.96 16.07 13.91
C ASN A 296 -17.67 15.43 13.37
N PRO A 297 -17.25 15.66 12.12
CA PRO A 297 -16.10 14.96 11.53
C PRO A 297 -14.77 15.64 11.95
N VAL A 298 -14.60 15.86 13.24
CA VAL A 298 -13.46 16.55 13.86
C VAL A 298 -12.85 15.61 14.90
N SER A 299 -11.60 15.21 14.71
CA SER A 299 -10.90 14.43 15.74
C SER A 299 -10.47 15.30 16.91
N GLN A 300 -10.65 14.79 18.11
CA GLN A 300 -10.20 15.40 19.37
C GLN A 300 -8.68 15.19 19.60
N ASP A 301 -7.96 14.56 18.67
CA ASP A 301 -6.52 14.33 18.78
C ASP A 301 -5.75 15.67 18.74
N THR A 302 -5.13 16.02 19.86
CA THR A 302 -4.35 17.25 20.00
C THR A 302 -2.84 17.04 19.80
N MET A 303 -2.40 15.82 19.48
CA MET A 303 -1.02 15.53 19.07
C MET A 303 -0.81 15.62 17.54
N ILE A 304 -1.89 15.62 16.76
CA ILE A 304 -1.83 15.78 15.30
C ILE A 304 -1.54 17.23 14.88
N GLY A 305 -0.64 17.35 13.92
CA GLY A 305 -0.23 18.56 13.21
C GLY A 305 0.53 18.19 11.93
N PRO A 306 1.20 19.13 11.25
CA PRO A 306 1.90 18.91 9.98
C PRO A 306 2.78 17.66 9.99
N ALA A 307 2.34 16.61 9.29
CA ALA A 307 2.80 15.24 9.50
C ALA A 307 3.88 14.82 8.49
N THR A 308 5.13 15.10 8.84
CA THR A 308 6.34 14.94 8.00
C THR A 308 7.17 13.67 8.31
N ASP A 309 6.88 12.97 9.41
CA ASP A 309 7.72 11.88 9.95
C ASP A 309 7.06 10.52 9.67
N LEU A 310 7.62 9.76 8.73
CA LEU A 310 7.02 8.51 8.24
C LEU A 310 7.06 7.43 9.33
N ARG A 311 5.94 6.74 9.55
CA ARG A 311 5.83 5.61 10.50
C ARG A 311 5.78 4.28 9.77
N TRP A 312 4.92 4.19 8.77
CA TRP A 312 4.81 2.99 7.94
C TRP A 312 4.22 3.27 6.57
N ARG A 313 4.51 2.37 5.63
CA ARG A 313 3.95 2.33 4.28
C ARG A 313 3.58 0.89 3.91
N ALA A 314 2.43 0.74 3.25
CA ALA A 314 1.92 -0.53 2.76
C ALA A 314 1.44 -0.39 1.32
N THR A 315 2.00 -1.20 0.42
CA THR A 315 1.52 -1.40 -0.94
C THR A 315 0.07 -1.91 -0.91
N SER A 316 -0.77 -1.37 -1.80
CA SER A 316 -2.18 -1.76 -1.84
C SER A 316 -2.33 -3.18 -2.41
N THR A 317 -2.97 -4.06 -1.65
CA THR A 317 -3.29 -5.44 -2.07
C THR A 317 -4.24 -5.48 -3.28
N TRP A 318 -4.92 -4.37 -3.58
CA TRP A 318 -5.88 -4.22 -4.68
C TRP A 318 -5.31 -3.59 -5.95
N ASP A 319 -4.22 -2.82 -5.86
CA ASP A 319 -3.67 -2.05 -7.00
C ASP A 319 -2.97 -2.93 -8.05
N SER A 320 -2.70 -4.19 -7.70
CA SER A 320 -2.09 -5.22 -8.56
C SER A 320 -2.85 -5.51 -9.88
N LYS A 321 -4.07 -5.01 -10.05
CA LYS A 321 -4.86 -5.11 -11.30
C LYS A 321 -5.37 -3.77 -11.84
N GLY A 322 -4.92 -2.61 -11.36
CA GLY A 322 -5.04 -1.28 -12.01
C GLY A 322 -6.41 -0.70 -12.38
N TRP A 323 -7.52 -1.45 -12.28
CA TRP A 323 -8.83 -1.07 -12.85
C TRP A 323 -9.92 -0.72 -11.82
N TYR A 324 -9.69 -0.99 -10.52
CA TYR A 324 -10.68 -0.68 -9.48
C TYR A 324 -10.45 0.71 -8.88
N SER A 325 -11.39 1.62 -9.16
CA SER A 325 -11.42 2.94 -8.55
C SER A 325 -11.77 2.86 -7.05
N ALA A 326 -11.34 3.85 -6.27
CA ALA A 326 -11.41 3.88 -4.81
C ALA A 326 -12.84 4.05 -4.21
N TYR A 327 -13.88 3.66 -4.93
CA TYR A 327 -15.28 3.76 -4.51
C TYR A 327 -15.65 2.58 -3.60
N GLY A 328 -16.29 2.87 -2.46
CA GLY A 328 -16.71 1.83 -1.51
C GLY A 328 -15.60 1.30 -0.61
N MET A 329 -14.45 1.98 -0.52
CA MET A 329 -13.49 1.76 0.55
C MET A 329 -13.89 2.53 1.81
N VAL A 330 -13.82 1.88 2.96
CA VAL A 330 -14.14 2.45 4.28
C VAL A 330 -12.94 2.23 5.20
N TRP A 331 -12.61 3.21 6.03
CA TRP A 331 -11.54 3.10 7.02
C TRP A 331 -12.07 3.63 8.36
N VAL A 332 -11.81 2.88 9.42
CA VAL A 332 -12.09 3.26 10.81
C VAL A 332 -10.92 2.82 11.70
N SER A 333 -10.72 3.52 12.81
CA SER A 333 -9.61 3.29 13.75
C SER A 333 -10.12 3.26 15.19
N ALA A 334 -9.75 2.22 15.93
CA ALA A 334 -10.00 2.13 17.37
C ALA A 334 -8.97 1.24 18.08
N GLY A 335 -8.58 1.60 19.31
CA GLY A 335 -7.72 0.78 20.17
C GLY A 335 -6.40 0.35 19.52
N GLY A 336 -5.73 1.27 18.83
CA GLY A 336 -4.47 1.00 18.13
C GLY A 336 -4.59 0.13 16.87
N ARG A 337 -5.80 -0.07 16.32
CA ARG A 337 -6.03 -0.85 15.10
C ARG A 337 -6.78 -0.06 14.02
N ASN A 338 -6.28 -0.14 12.79
CA ASN A 338 -6.89 0.38 11.58
C ASN A 338 -7.63 -0.74 10.82
N PHE A 339 -8.90 -0.53 10.48
CA PHE A 339 -9.71 -1.48 9.72
C PHE A 339 -9.97 -0.94 8.31
N GLN A 340 -9.25 -1.48 7.32
CA GLN A 340 -9.38 -1.14 5.91
C GLN A 340 -10.41 -2.07 5.27
N ILE A 341 -11.61 -1.56 5.00
CA ILE A 341 -12.72 -2.33 4.43
C ILE A 341 -12.85 -2.01 2.95
N THR A 342 -12.91 -3.05 2.13
CA THR A 342 -13.02 -2.98 0.66
C THR A 342 -14.13 -3.92 0.18
N PRO A 343 -14.64 -3.80 -1.06
CA PRO A 343 -15.77 -4.61 -1.54
C PRO A 343 -15.57 -6.14 -1.56
N LYS A 344 -14.35 -6.65 -1.32
CA LYS A 344 -14.01 -8.09 -1.24
C LYS A 344 -13.21 -8.48 0.01
N LEU A 345 -12.58 -7.53 0.72
CA LEU A 345 -11.63 -7.82 1.80
C LEU A 345 -11.69 -6.78 2.93
N ILE A 346 -11.73 -7.24 4.18
CA ILE A 346 -11.37 -6.47 5.38
C ILE A 346 -9.90 -6.76 5.68
N VAL A 347 -9.09 -5.74 5.95
CA VAL A 347 -7.71 -5.85 6.42
C VAL A 347 -7.60 -5.09 7.74
N ALA A 348 -7.29 -5.80 8.82
CA ALA A 348 -6.95 -5.17 10.09
C ALA A 348 -5.43 -5.01 10.20
N ARG A 349 -4.99 -3.80 10.57
CA ARG A 349 -3.59 -3.46 10.77
C ARG A 349 -3.37 -2.84 12.14
N ASP A 350 -2.17 -3.01 12.67
CA ASP A 350 -1.67 -2.13 13.72
C ASP A 350 -1.66 -0.67 13.24
N SER A 351 -2.07 0.27 14.09
CA SER A 351 -2.16 1.69 13.71
C SER A 351 -0.82 2.41 13.65
N PHE A 352 0.17 1.96 14.42
CA PHE A 352 1.45 2.65 14.64
C PHE A 352 2.61 2.10 13.81
N ASN A 353 2.57 0.82 13.45
CA ASN A 353 3.52 0.15 12.57
C ASN A 353 2.89 -0.53 11.33
N GLY A 354 1.56 -0.57 11.18
CA GLY A 354 0.92 -0.97 9.91
C GLY A 354 0.99 -2.46 9.55
N ILE A 355 1.56 -3.30 10.42
CA ILE A 355 1.58 -4.77 10.27
C ILE A 355 0.14 -5.29 10.14
N ILE A 356 -0.07 -6.23 9.21
CA ILE A 356 -1.37 -6.90 9.05
C ILE A 356 -1.55 -7.88 10.22
N LEU A 357 -2.58 -7.67 11.02
CA LEU A 357 -2.93 -8.54 12.15
C LEU A 357 -3.79 -9.72 11.66
N TRP A 358 -4.75 -9.42 10.77
CA TRP A 358 -5.61 -10.39 10.12
C TRP A 358 -6.25 -9.80 8.85
N THR A 359 -6.73 -10.67 7.96
CA THR A 359 -7.60 -10.31 6.83
C THR A 359 -8.82 -11.21 6.82
N ARG A 360 -9.96 -10.69 6.31
CA ARG A 360 -11.22 -11.44 6.25
C ARG A 360 -11.95 -11.14 4.94
N PRO A 361 -12.32 -12.15 4.13
CA PRO A 361 -13.19 -11.94 2.97
C PRO A 361 -14.56 -11.35 3.36
N ILE A 362 -15.11 -10.50 2.51
CA ILE A 362 -16.42 -9.85 2.68
C ILE A 362 -17.13 -9.78 1.32
N THR A 363 -18.46 -9.90 1.29
CA THR A 363 -19.26 -9.79 0.05
C THR A 363 -20.30 -8.67 0.17
N SER A 364 -19.81 -7.44 0.32
CA SER A 364 -20.65 -6.24 0.37
C SER A 364 -20.65 -5.52 -0.99
N ILE A 365 -21.80 -5.52 -1.67
CA ILE A 365 -22.03 -4.70 -2.87
C ILE A 365 -22.56 -3.29 -2.54
N PHE A 366 -22.58 -2.89 -1.26
CA PHE A 366 -23.09 -1.60 -0.84
C PHE A 366 -22.09 -0.46 -1.09
N LYS A 367 -22.50 0.50 -1.94
CA LYS A 367 -21.94 1.88 -1.97
C LYS A 367 -22.11 2.64 -0.65
N SER A 368 -22.81 2.09 0.35
CA SER A 368 -23.10 2.70 1.66
C SER A 368 -22.50 1.92 2.84
N THR A 369 -21.53 1.03 2.62
CA THR A 369 -20.82 0.31 3.71
C THR A 369 -20.18 1.28 4.72
N GLU A 370 -19.88 2.50 4.26
CA GLU A 370 -19.46 3.69 5.04
C GLU A 370 -20.42 4.11 6.18
N HIS A 371 -21.60 3.52 6.32
CA HIS A 371 -22.53 3.80 7.44
C HIS A 371 -22.84 2.56 8.30
N HIS A 372 -22.36 1.38 7.88
CA HIS A 372 -22.67 0.08 8.50
C HIS A 372 -21.47 -0.50 9.25
N VAL A 373 -20.66 0.37 9.86
CA VAL A 373 -19.48 0.00 10.66
C VAL A 373 -19.28 0.90 11.89
N VAL A 374 -18.95 0.27 13.03
CA VAL A 374 -18.42 0.93 14.24
C VAL A 374 -17.27 0.09 14.79
N ALA A 375 -16.12 0.70 15.06
CA ALA A 375 -14.97 0.07 15.70
C ALA A 375 -14.86 0.47 17.19
N THR A 376 -14.37 -0.47 18.00
CA THR A 376 -14.03 -0.27 19.42
C THR A 376 -12.69 -0.97 19.70
N ILE A 377 -12.13 -0.78 20.90
CA ILE A 377 -10.87 -1.43 21.31
C ILE A 377 -10.89 -2.97 21.19
N ASN A 378 -12.05 -3.60 21.41
CA ASN A 378 -12.19 -5.06 21.45
C ASN A 378 -13.07 -5.65 20.34
N ARG A 379 -13.93 -4.85 19.69
CA ARG A 379 -14.92 -5.32 18.71
C ARG A 379 -15.02 -4.42 17.47
N LEU A 380 -15.17 -5.03 16.29
CA LEU A 380 -15.59 -4.36 15.05
C LEU A 380 -17.01 -4.82 14.70
N PHE A 381 -17.98 -3.91 14.74
CA PHE A 381 -19.36 -4.17 14.34
C PHE A 381 -19.51 -3.88 12.83
N ILE A 382 -19.93 -4.87 12.04
CA ILE A 382 -20.02 -4.76 10.57
C ILE A 382 -20.99 -5.79 9.95
N THR A 383 -21.46 -5.58 8.73
CA THR A 383 -22.17 -6.59 7.91
C THR A 383 -21.24 -7.32 6.94
N LEU A 384 -21.15 -8.65 7.00
CA LEU A 384 -20.24 -9.44 6.14
C LEU A 384 -20.80 -9.78 4.74
N LYS A 385 -22.12 -9.66 4.54
CA LYS A 385 -22.81 -9.97 3.27
C LYS A 385 -23.82 -8.86 2.95
N TYR A 386 -24.13 -8.66 1.66
CA TYR A 386 -25.24 -7.80 1.24
C TYR A 386 -26.56 -8.26 1.88
N ARG A 387 -27.27 -7.32 2.53
CA ARG A 387 -28.46 -7.58 3.38
C ARG A 387 -28.26 -8.70 4.43
N GLY A 388 -27.02 -8.98 4.82
CA GLY A 388 -26.74 -9.86 5.95
C GLY A 388 -27.03 -9.17 7.29
N PRO A 389 -27.21 -9.94 8.38
CA PRO A 389 -27.29 -9.39 9.72
C PRO A 389 -25.97 -8.69 10.10
N LEU A 390 -26.06 -7.76 11.06
CA LEU A 390 -24.87 -7.23 11.70
C LEU A 390 -24.15 -8.32 12.51
N VAL A 391 -22.81 -8.35 12.45
CA VAL A 391 -21.97 -9.15 13.36
C VAL A 391 -21.04 -8.25 14.16
N ALA A 392 -20.66 -8.71 15.35
CA ALA A 392 -19.47 -8.23 16.05
C ALA A 392 -18.32 -9.21 15.77
N LEU A 393 -17.25 -8.71 15.17
CA LEU A 393 -15.97 -9.40 15.10
C LEU A 393 -15.09 -9.02 16.29
N ASP A 394 -14.22 -9.93 16.71
CA ASP A 394 -13.09 -9.59 17.59
C ASP A 394 -12.10 -8.67 16.86
N ALA A 395 -11.68 -7.59 17.52
CA ALA A 395 -10.79 -6.59 16.92
C ALA A 395 -9.36 -7.10 16.67
N ALA A 396 -8.87 -8.05 17.47
CA ALA A 396 -7.51 -8.56 17.44
C ALA A 396 -7.32 -9.77 16.52
N THR A 397 -8.37 -10.56 16.27
CA THR A 397 -8.31 -11.79 15.44
C THR A 397 -9.18 -11.77 14.19
N GLY A 398 -10.29 -11.01 14.19
CA GLY A 398 -11.27 -10.99 13.10
C GLY A 398 -12.30 -12.10 13.15
N ASP A 399 -12.33 -12.89 14.24
CA ASP A 399 -13.30 -13.98 14.45
C ASP A 399 -14.69 -13.44 14.81
N VAL A 400 -15.75 -14.19 14.50
CA VAL A 400 -17.13 -13.77 14.75
C VAL A 400 -17.49 -14.06 16.21
N LEU A 401 -17.61 -13.02 17.03
CA LEU A 401 -18.03 -13.13 18.43
C LEU A 401 -19.55 -13.24 18.58
N LYS A 402 -20.32 -12.54 17.74
CA LYS A 402 -21.80 -12.54 17.81
C LYS A 402 -22.46 -12.11 16.51
N THR A 403 -23.64 -12.67 16.21
CA THR A 403 -24.52 -12.24 15.11
C THR A 403 -25.83 -11.69 15.66
N TYR A 404 -26.18 -10.45 15.33
CA TYR A 404 -27.36 -9.76 15.85
C TYR A 404 -28.58 -10.01 14.95
N LYS A 405 -29.10 -11.24 14.96
CA LYS A 405 -30.26 -11.64 14.11
C LYS A 405 -31.47 -10.71 14.30
N LYS A 406 -31.81 -10.36 15.55
CA LYS A 406 -32.97 -9.50 15.90
C LYS A 406 -32.84 -8.04 15.45
N ALA A 407 -31.63 -7.53 15.25
CA ALA A 407 -31.41 -6.19 14.66
C ALA A 407 -31.62 -6.14 13.13
N GLY A 408 -31.69 -7.33 12.50
CA GLY A 408 -31.86 -7.49 11.06
C GLY A 408 -30.66 -7.00 10.25
N ALA A 409 -30.90 -6.74 8.97
CA ALA A 409 -29.94 -6.08 8.10
C ALA A 409 -30.08 -4.55 8.24
N PRO A 410 -28.98 -3.79 8.37
CA PRO A 410 -28.99 -2.33 8.28
C PRO A 410 -29.67 -1.82 7.00
N GLU A 411 -30.68 -0.95 7.11
CA GLU A 411 -31.31 -0.36 5.94
C GLU A 411 -30.35 0.58 5.17
N ARG A 412 -30.64 0.83 3.90
CA ARG A 412 -29.82 1.67 3.01
C ARG A 412 -29.73 3.10 3.55
N GLY A 413 -28.54 3.51 3.97
CA GLY A 413 -28.28 4.86 4.49
C GLY A 413 -28.53 5.03 5.99
N GLN A 414 -28.98 3.99 6.70
CA GLN A 414 -28.95 3.98 8.17
C GLN A 414 -27.50 3.98 8.67
N LYS A 415 -27.23 4.77 9.71
CA LYS A 415 -25.94 4.81 10.42
C LYS A 415 -26.03 3.97 11.69
N LEU A 416 -25.00 3.18 11.94
CA LEU A 416 -24.84 2.41 13.17
C LEU A 416 -24.28 3.33 14.29
N VAL A 417 -24.90 3.30 15.47
CA VAL A 417 -24.43 4.03 16.66
C VAL A 417 -24.27 3.04 17.83
N LEU A 418 -23.33 3.31 18.73
CA LEU A 418 -22.99 2.49 19.89
C LEU A 418 -22.73 3.40 21.09
N ASP A 419 -23.40 3.17 22.22
CA ASP A 419 -23.15 3.87 23.50
C ASP A 419 -23.53 2.98 24.69
N LYS A 420 -22.80 3.04 25.80
CA LYS A 420 -23.12 2.38 27.10
C LYS A 420 -23.70 0.95 26.98
N GLY A 421 -23.07 0.11 26.15
CA GLY A 421 -23.49 -1.28 25.92
C GLY A 421 -24.76 -1.48 25.07
N ARG A 422 -25.37 -0.40 24.58
CA ARG A 422 -26.49 -0.38 23.63
C ARG A 422 -25.99 -0.08 22.21
N LEU A 423 -26.63 -0.73 21.24
CA LEU A 423 -26.42 -0.59 19.81
C LEU A 423 -27.70 -0.01 19.19
N TYR A 424 -27.61 1.07 18.41
CA TYR A 424 -28.77 1.72 17.81
C TYR A 424 -28.74 1.58 16.28
N LEU A 425 -29.82 1.01 15.72
CA LEU A 425 -29.94 0.69 14.30
C LEU A 425 -31.42 0.54 13.90
N ASN A 426 -31.78 0.88 12.66
CA ASN A 426 -33.11 0.59 12.08
C ASN A 426 -34.30 1.10 12.94
N GLY A 427 -34.10 2.18 13.71
CA GLY A 427 -35.12 2.72 14.61
C GLY A 427 -35.31 2.02 15.95
N GLY A 428 -34.41 1.11 16.35
CA GLY A 428 -34.44 0.46 17.67
C GLY A 428 -33.07 0.41 18.36
N ALA A 429 -33.10 0.14 19.66
CA ALA A 429 -31.95 -0.12 20.49
C ALA A 429 -31.84 -1.62 20.81
N TYR A 430 -30.62 -2.14 20.86
CA TYR A 430 -30.32 -3.55 21.12
C TYR A 430 -29.17 -3.67 22.12
N ASP A 431 -29.19 -4.63 23.04
CA ASP A 431 -28.08 -4.87 23.95
C ASP A 431 -26.92 -5.63 23.27
N VAL A 432 -25.69 -5.22 23.56
CA VAL A 432 -24.44 -5.74 22.96
C VAL A 432 -23.99 -7.08 23.56
N LYS A 433 -24.53 -7.49 24.73
CA LYS A 433 -24.24 -8.81 25.33
C LYS A 433 -25.19 -9.88 24.78
N THR A 434 -26.49 -9.70 24.97
CA THR A 434 -27.58 -10.62 24.61
C THR A 434 -27.94 -10.56 23.12
N GLY A 435 -27.92 -9.38 22.51
CA GLY A 435 -28.41 -9.14 21.15
C GLY A 435 -29.93 -8.92 21.07
N GLU A 436 -30.60 -8.79 22.22
CA GLU A 436 -32.04 -8.53 22.30
C GLU A 436 -32.40 -7.08 21.96
N GLN A 437 -33.61 -6.88 21.43
CA GLN A 437 -34.16 -5.53 21.19
C GLN A 437 -34.73 -4.99 22.50
N LEU A 438 -34.19 -3.86 22.96
CA LEU A 438 -34.64 -3.19 24.18
C LEU A 438 -35.91 -2.37 23.94
N TRP A 439 -35.94 -1.59 22.86
CA TRP A 439 -37.06 -0.74 22.48
C TRP A 439 -37.00 -0.35 20.99
N LYS A 440 -38.08 0.25 20.47
CA LYS A 440 -38.18 0.69 19.06
C LYS A 440 -39.09 1.92 18.89
N VAL A 441 -38.62 2.92 18.13
CA VAL A 441 -39.25 4.25 17.99
C VAL A 441 -39.67 4.60 16.55
N GLY A 442 -39.61 3.62 15.63
CA GLY A 442 -39.91 3.82 14.21
C GLY A 442 -38.72 4.28 13.37
N LYS A 443 -38.91 4.39 12.05
CA LYS A 443 -37.80 4.57 11.10
C LYS A 443 -37.18 5.97 11.20
N GLY A 444 -35.96 6.02 11.73
CA GLY A 444 -35.11 7.20 11.78
C GLY A 444 -33.63 6.84 11.89
N ASN A 445 -32.75 7.85 11.83
CA ASN A 445 -31.30 7.70 11.68
C ASN A 445 -30.58 8.38 12.86
N PHE A 446 -29.97 7.59 13.76
CA PHE A 446 -29.57 8.03 15.10
C PHE A 446 -28.32 8.93 15.17
N MET A 447 -28.27 9.79 16.18
CA MET A 447 -27.12 10.59 16.62
C MET A 447 -27.05 10.62 18.15
N LEU A 448 -25.86 10.63 18.74
CA LEU A 448 -25.69 10.73 20.18
C LEU A 448 -24.49 11.61 20.53
N SER A 449 -24.69 12.56 21.45
CA SER A 449 -23.66 13.39 22.07
C SER A 449 -24.05 13.64 23.52
N ASP A 450 -23.08 13.71 24.43
CA ASP A 450 -23.31 14.11 25.83
C ASP A 450 -24.42 13.29 26.54
N GLY A 451 -24.56 12.00 26.17
CA GLY A 451 -25.60 11.09 26.65
C GLY A 451 -27.00 11.31 26.06
N MET A 452 -27.23 12.39 25.30
CA MET A 452 -28.51 12.67 24.65
C MET A 452 -28.61 11.96 23.29
N LEU A 453 -29.65 11.15 23.11
CA LEU A 453 -29.94 10.43 21.87
C LEU A 453 -30.96 11.20 21.02
N PHE A 454 -30.73 11.23 19.71
CA PHE A 454 -31.61 11.88 18.74
C PHE A 454 -31.87 11.00 17.53
N THR A 455 -33.01 11.20 16.87
CA THR A 455 -33.29 10.56 15.57
C THR A 455 -33.86 11.55 14.57
N THR A 456 -33.35 11.50 13.33
CA THR A 456 -34.01 12.11 12.17
C THR A 456 -35.05 11.13 11.64
N ALA A 457 -36.34 11.39 11.90
CA ALA A 457 -37.44 10.57 11.41
C ALA A 457 -37.84 10.96 9.97
N VAL A 458 -38.71 10.14 9.36
CA VAL A 458 -39.26 10.42 8.01
C VAL A 458 -40.05 11.74 8.01
N LYS A 459 -40.11 12.43 6.85
CA LYS A 459 -40.75 13.74 6.64
C LYS A 459 -40.12 14.93 7.41
N GLY A 460 -38.88 14.82 7.88
CA GLY A 460 -38.14 15.95 8.45
C GLY A 460 -38.44 16.28 9.92
N LYS A 461 -39.15 15.38 10.61
CA LYS A 461 -39.34 15.42 12.06
C LYS A 461 -38.05 14.99 12.77
N PHE A 462 -37.64 15.73 13.79
CA PHE A 462 -36.44 15.47 14.57
C PHE A 462 -36.81 15.34 16.05
N ASN A 463 -36.44 14.23 16.68
CA ASN A 463 -36.80 13.91 18.06
C ASN A 463 -35.56 13.81 18.94
N ARG A 464 -35.63 14.36 20.16
CA ARG A 464 -34.80 13.92 21.31
C ARG A 464 -35.49 12.71 21.94
N ILE A 465 -34.73 11.68 22.29
CA ILE A 465 -35.22 10.40 22.79
C ILE A 465 -34.42 10.04 24.05
N ASP A 466 -35.08 9.42 25.03
CA ASP A 466 -34.40 8.80 26.16
C ASP A 466 -33.68 7.50 25.72
N PRO A 467 -32.35 7.36 25.93
CA PRO A 467 -31.63 6.14 25.59
C PRO A 467 -32.08 4.88 26.35
N ALA A 468 -32.71 5.04 27.53
CA ALA A 468 -33.09 3.94 28.41
C ALA A 468 -34.29 3.15 27.86
N ASP A 469 -35.39 3.84 27.53
CA ASP A 469 -36.69 3.22 27.16
C ASP A 469 -37.23 3.64 25.77
N GLY A 470 -36.60 4.62 25.11
CA GLY A 470 -37.02 5.09 23.78
C GLY A 470 -38.13 6.15 23.79
N LYS A 471 -38.59 6.65 24.94
CA LYS A 471 -39.59 7.73 24.97
C LYS A 471 -39.08 8.98 24.27
N ILE A 472 -39.97 9.66 23.53
CA ILE A 472 -39.67 10.94 22.87
C ILE A 472 -39.78 12.05 23.92
N ILE A 473 -38.65 12.68 24.23
CA ILE A 473 -38.57 13.81 25.19
C ILE A 473 -39.12 15.09 24.55
N TRP A 474 -38.77 15.34 23.28
CA TRP A 474 -39.39 16.39 22.47
C TRP A 474 -39.29 16.09 20.98
N SER A 475 -40.13 16.79 20.20
CA SER A 475 -40.10 16.79 18.74
C SER A 475 -40.01 18.21 18.19
N THR A 476 -39.23 18.41 17.11
CA THR A 476 -39.27 19.63 16.30
C THR A 476 -39.36 19.30 14.81
N MET A 477 -39.87 20.22 14.01
CA MET A 477 -40.01 20.07 12.56
C MET A 477 -38.99 20.94 11.83
N PHE A 478 -38.19 20.35 10.94
CA PHE A 478 -37.28 21.08 10.09
C PHE A 478 -37.99 21.64 8.85
N THR A 479 -38.29 22.94 8.87
CA THR A 479 -38.75 23.67 7.68
C THR A 479 -37.65 23.74 6.60
N GLY A 480 -38.08 23.79 5.33
CA GLY A 480 -37.22 23.62 4.15
C GLY A 480 -36.96 22.13 3.83
N HIS A 481 -37.22 21.73 2.58
CA HIS A 481 -37.27 20.35 2.08
C HIS A 481 -36.20 19.39 2.67
N THR A 482 -36.65 18.26 3.21
CA THR A 482 -35.79 17.12 3.58
C THR A 482 -36.41 15.77 3.17
N THR A 483 -36.11 15.30 1.96
CA THR A 483 -36.41 13.92 1.51
C THR A 483 -35.18 13.09 1.15
N HIS A 484 -34.00 13.73 0.99
CA HIS A 484 -32.80 13.09 0.42
C HIS A 484 -31.49 13.46 1.16
N GLY A 485 -31.39 13.08 2.44
CA GLY A 485 -30.16 12.56 3.09
C GLY A 485 -28.82 13.33 3.10
N TYR A 486 -28.69 14.52 2.50
CA TYR A 486 -27.40 15.20 2.31
C TYR A 486 -27.22 16.53 3.09
N THR A 487 -28.17 16.84 3.97
CA THR A 487 -28.05 17.94 4.94
C THR A 487 -26.92 17.64 5.93
N THR A 488 -25.88 18.49 6.00
CA THR A 488 -24.92 18.44 7.11
C THR A 488 -25.65 18.77 8.41
N LEU A 489 -25.68 17.80 9.32
CA LEU A 489 -26.35 17.85 10.62
C LEU A 489 -25.47 17.09 11.62
N PHE A 490 -25.01 17.79 12.65
CA PHE A 490 -24.16 17.24 13.72
C PHE A 490 -24.49 17.87 15.08
N LEU A 491 -24.04 17.22 16.14
CA LEU A 491 -24.09 17.70 17.53
C LEU A 491 -22.71 18.25 17.93
N TYR A 492 -22.67 19.33 18.70
CA TYR A 492 -21.44 19.86 19.28
C TYR A 492 -21.77 20.68 20.54
N ARG A 493 -21.26 20.27 21.71
CA ARG A 493 -21.40 21.00 22.99
C ARG A 493 -22.82 21.49 23.30
N GLY A 494 -23.78 20.57 23.40
CA GLY A 494 -25.19 20.94 23.66
C GLY A 494 -25.90 21.71 22.54
N MET A 495 -25.28 21.85 21.37
CA MET A 495 -25.87 22.50 20.19
C MET A 495 -26.06 21.52 19.03
N LEU A 496 -27.18 21.68 18.33
CA LEU A 496 -27.52 20.97 17.10
C LEU A 496 -27.31 21.90 15.92
N VAL A 497 -26.33 21.60 15.06
CA VAL A 497 -25.88 22.46 13.96
C VAL A 497 -26.38 21.92 12.63
N ARG A 498 -27.14 22.73 11.87
CA ARG A 498 -27.78 22.36 10.59
C ARG A 498 -27.45 23.35 9.48
N ILE A 499 -27.03 22.87 8.33
CA ILE A 499 -26.96 23.68 7.09
C ILE A 499 -28.29 23.63 6.34
N LYS A 500 -28.95 24.76 6.10
CA LYS A 500 -30.14 24.80 5.21
C LYS A 500 -29.70 24.95 3.74
N GLN A 501 -30.27 24.13 2.87
CA GLN A 501 -30.03 24.08 1.42
C GLN A 501 -31.36 24.28 0.68
N LYS A 502 -31.38 25.04 -0.42
CA LYS A 502 -32.61 25.25 -1.22
C LYS A 502 -32.89 24.12 -2.21
N THR A 503 -31.88 23.37 -2.66
CA THR A 503 -32.02 22.27 -3.63
C THR A 503 -31.08 21.10 -3.27
N ARG A 504 -31.07 20.05 -4.10
CA ARG A 504 -30.14 18.91 -3.97
C ARG A 504 -28.67 19.28 -4.28
N ASP A 505 -28.40 20.45 -4.83
CA ASP A 505 -27.02 20.92 -5.03
C ASP A 505 -26.45 21.46 -3.71
N ARG A 506 -25.27 20.96 -3.31
CA ARG A 506 -24.50 21.47 -2.16
C ARG A 506 -24.18 22.96 -2.30
N ARG A 507 -24.05 23.47 -3.53
CA ARG A 507 -23.84 24.91 -3.82
C ARG A 507 -25.06 25.78 -3.48
N SER A 508 -26.22 25.17 -3.18
CA SER A 508 -27.43 25.87 -2.70
C SER A 508 -27.48 26.07 -1.18
N ALA A 509 -26.40 25.72 -0.46
CA ALA A 509 -26.25 25.95 0.98
C ALA A 509 -26.12 27.45 1.27
N LYS A 510 -27.16 28.03 1.89
CA LYS A 510 -27.31 29.48 2.09
C LYS A 510 -27.48 29.95 3.54
N CYS A 511 -27.63 29.07 4.52
CA CYS A 511 -27.52 29.47 5.93
C CYS A 511 -27.15 28.31 6.86
N ILE A 512 -26.61 28.67 8.02
CA ILE A 512 -26.44 27.79 9.19
C ILE A 512 -27.55 28.13 10.18
N GLU A 513 -28.23 27.11 10.71
CA GLU A 513 -29.18 27.16 11.81
C GLU A 513 -28.58 26.40 13.00
N VAL A 514 -28.62 27.01 14.19
CA VAL A 514 -28.20 26.36 15.45
C VAL A 514 -29.38 26.30 16.40
N ARG A 515 -29.54 25.16 17.06
CA ARG A 515 -30.61 24.86 18.03
C ARG A 515 -30.03 24.28 19.31
N THR A 516 -30.69 24.49 20.44
CA THR A 516 -30.35 23.79 21.69
C THR A 516 -30.64 22.28 21.56
N THR A 517 -29.81 21.42 22.14
CA THR A 517 -30.13 20.00 22.29
C THR A 517 -31.18 19.74 23.37
N GLU A 518 -31.27 20.64 24.35
CA GLU A 518 -32.17 20.50 25.50
C GLU A 518 -33.64 20.66 25.11
N THR A 519 -33.97 21.68 24.32
CA THR A 519 -35.35 22.09 23.99
C THR A 519 -35.65 22.19 22.48
N GLY A 520 -34.65 22.05 21.60
CA GLY A 520 -34.84 22.07 20.14
C GLY A 520 -35.17 23.44 19.53
N LYS A 521 -35.26 24.49 20.37
CA LYS A 521 -35.50 25.88 19.97
C LYS A 521 -34.30 26.41 19.17
N VAL A 522 -34.57 27.30 18.21
CA VAL A 522 -33.51 27.98 17.44
C VAL A 522 -32.83 28.99 18.36
N VAL A 523 -31.50 28.94 18.39
CA VAL A 523 -30.66 29.94 19.09
C VAL A 523 -30.33 31.07 18.12
N TRP A 524 -29.86 30.74 16.92
CA TRP A 524 -29.62 31.69 15.84
C TRP A 524 -29.70 31.04 14.46
N THR A 525 -29.81 31.86 13.41
CA THR A 525 -29.62 31.47 12.01
C THR A 525 -28.84 32.56 11.29
N THR A 526 -27.81 32.20 10.52
CA THR A 526 -26.97 33.15 9.78
C THR A 526 -26.96 32.85 8.28
N PRO A 527 -27.34 33.80 7.41
CA PRO A 527 -27.26 33.66 5.96
C PRO A 527 -25.82 33.81 5.43
N PHE A 528 -25.57 33.17 4.29
CA PHE A 528 -24.32 33.24 3.52
C PHE A 528 -24.67 33.22 2.01
N GLU A 529 -23.85 33.85 1.18
CA GLU A 529 -24.03 33.78 -0.28
C GLU A 529 -23.91 32.33 -0.80
N ARG A 530 -22.84 31.64 -0.39
CA ARG A 530 -22.59 30.22 -0.65
C ARG A 530 -21.65 29.64 0.41
N ILE A 531 -22.08 28.58 1.09
CA ILE A 531 -21.18 27.70 1.87
C ILE A 531 -20.52 26.72 0.90
N LEU A 532 -19.20 26.56 0.97
CA LEU A 532 -18.46 25.68 0.06
C LEU A 532 -18.63 24.21 0.47
N ASP A 533 -19.12 23.37 -0.44
CA ASP A 533 -19.39 21.92 -0.31
C ASP A 533 -20.17 21.42 0.93
N GLY A 534 -20.68 22.31 1.79
CA GLY A 534 -21.29 21.98 3.08
C GLY A 534 -20.29 21.84 4.24
N ARG A 535 -19.13 22.50 4.15
CA ARG A 535 -18.03 22.48 5.12
C ARG A 535 -18.34 23.35 6.34
N VAL A 536 -18.89 22.72 7.39
CA VAL A 536 -19.16 23.33 8.70
C VAL A 536 -18.78 22.33 9.79
N TYR A 537 -18.05 22.78 10.81
CA TYR A 537 -17.39 21.93 11.82
C TYR A 537 -17.47 22.54 13.22
N GLY A 538 -17.59 21.72 14.26
CA GLY A 538 -17.41 22.15 15.65
C GLY A 538 -15.98 21.91 16.11
N ALA A 539 -15.18 22.97 16.32
CA ALA A 539 -13.79 22.88 16.76
C ALA A 539 -13.36 24.14 17.53
N GLN A 540 -12.46 23.99 18.50
CA GLN A 540 -11.94 25.05 19.40
C GLN A 540 -13.02 25.81 20.18
N SER A 541 -14.10 25.13 20.56
CA SER A 541 -15.31 25.72 21.15
C SER A 541 -16.17 26.53 20.16
N LEU A 542 -15.84 26.54 18.87
CA LEU A 542 -16.46 27.40 17.85
C LEU A 542 -17.08 26.57 16.71
N ILE A 543 -18.05 27.17 16.01
CA ILE A 543 -18.59 26.65 14.76
C ILE A 543 -17.84 27.32 13.60
N TRP A 544 -17.01 26.55 12.91
CA TRP A 544 -16.25 26.97 11.73
C TRP A 544 -17.04 26.72 10.45
N ALA A 545 -16.97 27.65 9.49
CA ALA A 545 -17.57 27.51 8.16
C ALA A 545 -16.64 28.06 7.06
N HIS A 546 -16.56 27.34 5.93
CA HIS A 546 -15.86 27.80 4.72
C HIS A 546 -16.87 28.37 3.71
N VAL A 547 -16.75 29.66 3.42
CA VAL A 547 -17.80 30.43 2.71
C VAL A 547 -17.22 31.33 1.62
N VAL A 548 -18.04 31.70 0.64
CA VAL A 548 -17.73 32.77 -0.34
C VAL A 548 -18.01 34.13 0.30
N VAL A 549 -17.17 35.12 -0.04
CA VAL A 549 -17.29 36.52 0.43
C VAL A 549 -17.32 37.52 -0.72
N LYS A 550 -17.75 38.75 -0.43
CA LYS A 550 -17.78 39.90 -1.34
C LYS A 550 -17.33 41.18 -0.60
N PRO A 551 -16.80 42.20 -1.30
CA PRO A 551 -16.39 42.21 -2.72
C PRO A 551 -15.12 41.36 -2.97
N ASN A 552 -14.60 41.35 -4.21
CA ASN A 552 -13.41 40.59 -4.60
C ASN A 552 -12.22 41.53 -4.90
N PRO A 553 -11.18 41.61 -4.05
CA PRO A 553 -9.98 42.41 -4.32
C PRO A 553 -9.13 41.89 -5.49
N ILE A 554 -9.19 40.58 -5.78
CA ILE A 554 -8.31 39.86 -6.71
C ILE A 554 -9.03 39.67 -8.07
N ALA A 555 -10.03 40.51 -8.38
CA ALA A 555 -10.87 40.37 -9.57
C ALA A 555 -10.12 40.52 -10.92
N LYS A 556 -8.85 40.95 -10.92
CA LYS A 556 -8.03 41.08 -12.14
C LYS A 556 -7.42 39.73 -12.55
N ASN A 557 -8.21 38.98 -13.32
CA ASN A 557 -7.80 37.94 -14.29
C ASN A 557 -7.53 36.48 -13.81
N THR A 558 -7.85 36.06 -12.58
CA THR A 558 -7.70 34.62 -12.19
C THR A 558 -8.92 33.75 -12.51
N GLY A 559 -10.13 34.30 -12.47
CA GLY A 559 -11.39 33.54 -12.61
C GLY A 559 -11.79 32.72 -11.36
N GLU A 560 -11.06 32.88 -10.26
CA GLU A 560 -11.30 32.19 -9.00
C GLU A 560 -12.24 33.01 -8.09
N MET A 561 -13.01 32.34 -7.23
CA MET A 561 -13.99 32.99 -6.35
C MET A 561 -13.41 33.16 -4.93
N PRO A 562 -13.40 34.38 -4.36
CA PRO A 562 -12.83 34.63 -3.04
C PRO A 562 -13.61 33.90 -1.94
N SER A 563 -12.92 33.56 -0.85
CA SER A 563 -13.47 32.75 0.23
C SER A 563 -12.85 33.07 1.59
N ALA A 564 -13.58 32.72 2.64
CA ALA A 564 -13.20 32.95 4.02
C ALA A 564 -13.49 31.72 4.89
N TRP A 565 -12.62 31.49 5.88
CA TRP A 565 -12.96 30.71 7.06
C TRP A 565 -13.50 31.66 8.13
N ILE A 566 -14.71 31.40 8.60
CA ILE A 566 -15.36 32.19 9.65
C ILE A 566 -15.69 31.25 10.82
N ALA A 567 -15.23 31.61 12.01
CA ALA A 567 -15.55 30.93 13.26
C ALA A 567 -16.56 31.76 14.06
N ARG A 568 -17.65 31.11 14.50
CA ARG A 568 -18.69 31.73 15.32
C ARG A 568 -18.81 31.04 16.67
N ASP A 569 -19.13 31.84 17.68
CA ASP A 569 -19.52 31.31 18.99
C ASP A 569 -20.83 30.51 18.89
N PRO A 570 -20.93 29.27 19.44
CA PRO A 570 -22.12 28.44 19.30
C PRO A 570 -23.37 29.02 19.97
N ALA A 571 -23.22 29.77 21.07
CA ALA A 571 -24.35 30.28 21.86
C ALA A 571 -24.94 31.59 21.30
N THR A 572 -24.09 32.50 20.82
CA THR A 572 -24.48 33.84 20.37
C THR A 572 -24.46 34.03 18.85
N GLY A 573 -23.77 33.15 18.12
CA GLY A 573 -23.56 33.28 16.67
C GLY A 573 -22.64 34.44 16.27
N LYS A 574 -22.07 35.21 17.22
CA LYS A 574 -21.10 36.27 16.95
C LYS A 574 -19.85 35.70 16.28
N ILE A 575 -19.24 36.46 15.36
CA ILE A 575 -17.95 36.08 14.76
C ILE A 575 -16.87 36.24 15.82
N VAL A 576 -16.08 35.18 16.05
CA VAL A 576 -14.94 35.19 16.97
C VAL A 576 -13.61 35.20 16.22
N ARG A 577 -13.55 34.58 15.03
CA ARG A 577 -12.39 34.65 14.12
C ARG A 577 -12.82 34.67 12.66
N ARG A 578 -12.00 35.30 11.82
CA ARG A 578 -12.15 35.32 10.36
C ARG A 578 -10.76 35.30 9.72
N PHE A 579 -10.60 34.51 8.67
CA PHE A 579 -9.42 34.51 7.79
C PHE A 579 -9.93 34.54 6.35
N ASP A 580 -9.54 35.54 5.57
CA ASP A 580 -9.96 35.70 4.17
C ASP A 580 -8.85 36.28 3.28
N ASP A 581 -9.16 36.40 1.99
CA ASP A 581 -8.21 36.82 0.95
C ASP A 581 -7.69 38.27 1.08
N ALA A 582 -8.27 39.08 1.99
CA ALA A 582 -7.86 40.46 2.26
C ALA A 582 -7.11 40.62 3.60
N THR A 583 -7.11 39.57 4.44
CA THR A 583 -6.56 39.59 5.81
C THR A 583 -5.46 38.54 6.04
N SER A 584 -5.07 37.80 5.01
CA SER A 584 -4.21 36.62 5.11
C SER A 584 -2.95 36.69 4.23
N ASP A 585 -1.95 35.89 4.59
CA ASP A 585 -0.71 35.66 3.83
C ASP A 585 -0.97 35.36 2.34
N PRO A 586 -0.21 35.94 1.38
CA PRO A 586 -0.32 35.64 -0.05
C PRO A 586 -0.22 34.15 -0.45
N GLU A 587 0.31 33.26 0.39
CA GLU A 587 0.23 31.81 0.21
C GLU A 587 -1.18 31.27 0.57
N ILE A 588 -1.78 31.74 1.67
CA ILE A 588 -3.16 31.38 2.08
C ILE A 588 -4.15 31.77 0.97
N VAL A 589 -4.03 32.99 0.44
CA VAL A 589 -4.84 33.51 -0.69
C VAL A 589 -4.83 32.53 -1.88
N LYS A 590 -3.64 32.08 -2.30
CA LYS A 590 -3.49 31.13 -3.42
C LYS A 590 -4.11 29.76 -3.13
N LEU A 591 -4.06 29.30 -1.88
CA LEU A 591 -4.56 27.97 -1.48
C LEU A 591 -6.08 27.93 -1.25
N LEU A 592 -6.67 29.06 -0.84
CA LEU A 592 -8.12 29.27 -0.82
C LEU A 592 -8.67 29.33 -2.26
N ALA A 593 -8.10 30.18 -3.11
CA ALA A 593 -8.59 30.42 -4.47
C ALA A 593 -8.40 29.21 -5.42
N SER A 594 -7.23 28.58 -5.44
CA SER A 594 -6.87 27.52 -6.43
C SER A 594 -7.61 26.19 -6.28
N GLY A 595 -8.30 25.98 -5.16
CA GLY A 595 -9.19 24.82 -5.00
C GLY A 595 -8.49 23.45 -4.93
N THR A 596 -7.19 23.39 -4.64
CA THR A 596 -6.44 22.12 -4.49
C THR A 596 -7.08 21.19 -3.47
N HIS A 597 -7.55 21.77 -2.36
CA HIS A 597 -8.26 21.14 -1.24
C HIS A 597 -9.48 20.27 -1.63
N ARG A 598 -10.00 20.34 -2.88
CA ARG A 598 -11.17 19.57 -3.37
C ARG A 598 -10.92 18.07 -3.54
N CYS A 599 -9.78 17.55 -3.05
CA CYS A 599 -9.29 16.20 -3.31
C CYS A 599 -9.78 15.10 -2.34
N GLY A 600 -10.80 15.37 -1.51
CA GLY A 600 -11.46 14.38 -0.64
C GLY A 600 -12.50 15.04 0.27
N PRO A 601 -13.25 14.27 1.09
CA PRO A 601 -13.87 14.82 2.28
C PRO A 601 -12.78 15.32 3.24
N GLU A 602 -13.10 16.37 3.97
CA GLU A 602 -12.23 16.98 4.98
C GLU A 602 -12.37 16.21 6.30
N ARG A 603 -11.27 16.08 7.05
CA ARG A 603 -11.25 15.43 8.38
C ARG A 603 -10.37 16.23 9.35
N PRO A 604 -10.82 17.42 9.77
CA PRO A 604 -10.10 18.26 10.73
C PRO A 604 -9.81 17.59 12.08
N THR A 605 -8.95 18.23 12.86
CA THR A 605 -8.80 18.02 14.30
C THR A 605 -9.13 19.30 15.07
N GLU A 606 -9.18 19.23 16.40
CA GLU A 606 -9.26 20.39 17.30
C GLU A 606 -8.11 21.41 17.12
N LYS A 607 -7.00 21.05 16.44
CA LYS A 607 -5.90 21.99 16.12
C LYS A 607 -5.87 22.45 14.67
N TYR A 608 -6.22 21.59 13.70
CA TYR A 608 -6.02 21.90 12.28
C TYR A 608 -7.19 21.49 11.38
N GLY A 609 -7.52 22.30 10.38
CA GLY A 609 -8.28 21.90 9.20
C GLY A 609 -7.43 21.00 8.29
N LEU A 610 -7.89 19.79 7.96
CA LEU A 610 -7.14 18.79 7.19
C LEU A 610 -7.84 18.48 5.86
N PHE A 611 -7.14 18.71 4.74
CA PHE A 611 -7.69 18.60 3.38
C PHE A 611 -6.99 17.52 2.54
N GLY A 612 -7.68 17.03 1.50
CA GLY A 612 -7.34 15.77 0.81
C GLY A 612 -5.99 15.71 0.09
N THR A 613 -5.33 16.86 -0.09
CA THR A 613 -4.02 17.04 -0.75
C THR A 613 -2.83 17.08 0.22
N TYR A 614 -3.03 16.69 1.48
CA TYR A 614 -2.02 16.72 2.56
C TYR A 614 -1.67 18.15 2.99
N GLU A 615 -2.73 18.84 3.38
CA GLU A 615 -2.82 20.26 3.65
C GLU A 615 -3.38 20.48 5.06
N PHE A 616 -2.73 21.31 5.87
CA PHE A 616 -3.12 21.64 7.25
C PHE A 616 -3.33 23.15 7.39
N PHE A 617 -4.51 23.58 7.84
CA PHE A 617 -4.82 24.98 8.19
C PHE A 617 -4.93 25.13 9.71
N ASP A 618 -4.12 25.98 10.31
CA ASP A 618 -4.13 26.23 11.75
C ASP A 618 -5.34 27.09 12.16
N TRP A 619 -6.27 26.54 12.93
CA TRP A 619 -7.46 27.26 13.41
C TRP A 619 -7.14 28.45 14.33
N LYS A 620 -5.94 28.49 14.95
CA LYS A 620 -5.48 29.59 15.81
C LYS A 620 -4.76 30.67 15.01
N THR A 621 -3.86 30.30 14.11
CA THR A 621 -2.97 31.27 13.41
C THR A 621 -3.33 31.56 11.95
N GLY A 622 -4.27 30.82 11.36
CA GLY A 622 -4.61 30.90 9.94
C GLY A 622 -3.54 30.31 9.00
N LYS A 623 -2.36 29.95 9.51
CA LYS A 623 -1.24 29.46 8.70
C LYS A 623 -1.55 28.14 8.02
N TYR A 624 -1.04 27.98 6.81
CA TYR A 624 -1.23 26.80 5.98
C TYR A 624 0.08 26.02 5.85
N HIS A 625 0.01 24.68 5.91
CA HIS A 625 1.16 23.80 5.70
C HIS A 625 0.80 22.75 4.64
N VAL A 626 1.54 22.72 3.53
CA VAL A 626 1.35 21.79 2.41
C VAL A 626 2.50 20.79 2.36
N LEU A 627 2.22 19.52 2.06
CA LEU A 627 3.24 18.48 1.90
C LEU A 627 2.98 17.59 0.67
N ASP A 628 3.74 17.81 -0.40
CA ASP A 628 3.60 17.07 -1.68
C ASP A 628 4.05 15.59 -1.64
N ALA A 629 4.31 15.01 -0.47
CA ALA A 629 4.84 13.65 -0.34
C ALA A 629 3.86 12.55 -0.71
N THR A 630 2.57 12.76 -0.49
CA THR A 630 1.53 11.74 -0.67
C THR A 630 0.16 12.40 -0.82
N ARG A 631 -0.81 11.66 -1.34
CA ARG A 631 -2.18 12.15 -1.55
C ARG A 631 -3.17 11.00 -1.45
N THR A 632 -4.39 11.31 -1.00
CA THR A 632 -5.47 10.31 -0.88
C THR A 632 -6.32 10.24 -2.14
N ALA A 633 -7.03 9.13 -2.33
CA ALA A 633 -7.98 9.00 -3.42
C ALA A 633 -9.16 9.99 -3.25
N CYS A 634 -9.65 10.55 -4.36
CA CYS A 634 -10.54 11.73 -4.44
C CYS A 634 -11.93 11.63 -3.76
N LYS A 635 -12.22 10.52 -3.06
CA LYS A 635 -13.45 10.29 -2.29
C LYS A 635 -13.20 9.81 -0.87
N ILE A 636 -11.95 9.53 -0.50
CA ILE A 636 -11.63 9.00 0.82
C ILE A 636 -11.10 10.10 1.75
N GLY A 637 -10.18 10.97 1.30
CA GLY A 637 -9.58 12.01 2.15
C GLY A 637 -8.56 11.46 3.15
N LEU A 638 -7.90 12.37 3.88
CA LEU A 638 -7.04 12.02 5.02
C LEU A 638 -7.85 11.38 6.15
N TYR A 639 -7.18 10.72 7.10
CA TYR A 639 -7.73 10.40 8.42
C TYR A 639 -6.74 10.81 9.52
N PRO A 640 -7.11 11.71 10.45
CA PRO A 640 -6.44 11.82 11.73
C PRO A 640 -6.92 10.70 12.68
N ALA A 641 -5.99 9.98 13.33
CA ALA A 641 -6.25 9.18 14.54
C ALA A 641 -4.94 8.67 15.15
N ASN A 642 -4.96 8.35 16.43
CA ASN A 642 -3.87 7.71 17.18
C ASN A 642 -2.55 8.52 17.14
N SER A 643 -2.61 9.85 17.21
CA SER A 643 -1.51 10.82 16.96
C SER A 643 -0.90 10.83 15.54
N LEU A 644 -1.53 10.15 14.58
CA LEU A 644 -1.03 9.97 13.21
C LEU A 644 -2.03 10.45 12.16
N VAL A 645 -1.52 10.80 10.99
CA VAL A 645 -2.32 11.08 9.79
C VAL A 645 -2.11 9.96 8.77
N TYR A 646 -3.21 9.29 8.41
CA TYR A 646 -3.22 8.19 7.44
C TYR A 646 -3.57 8.67 6.04
N THR A 647 -2.85 8.16 5.05
CA THR A 647 -3.28 8.19 3.65
C THR A 647 -3.85 6.83 3.23
N PRO A 648 -5.18 6.70 3.08
CA PRO A 648 -5.78 5.58 2.37
C PRO A 648 -5.49 5.66 0.87
N MET A 649 -4.72 4.69 0.38
CA MET A 649 -4.47 4.37 -1.03
C MET A 649 -4.25 5.58 -1.98
N SER A 650 -3.02 6.07 -2.00
CA SER A 650 -2.49 6.89 -3.09
C SER A 650 -2.40 6.08 -4.39
N ALA A 651 -3.36 6.32 -5.29
CA ALA A 651 -3.49 5.73 -6.62
C ALA A 651 -3.58 6.80 -7.74
N CYS A 652 -3.20 8.05 -7.45
CA CYS A 652 -3.33 9.17 -8.39
C CYS A 652 -2.14 9.22 -9.36
N SER A 653 -2.35 8.87 -10.64
CA SER A 653 -1.30 8.92 -11.67
C SER A 653 -0.89 10.33 -12.10
N CYS A 654 -1.59 11.38 -11.64
CA CYS A 654 -1.37 12.77 -12.07
C CYS A 654 -0.12 13.42 -11.47
N ARG A 655 0.52 12.79 -10.47
CA ARG A 655 1.78 13.25 -9.86
C ARG A 655 2.69 12.04 -9.61
N SER A 656 3.73 11.90 -10.43
CA SER A 656 4.64 10.75 -10.43
C SER A 656 5.64 10.72 -9.26
N ASN A 657 5.79 11.85 -8.55
CA ASN A 657 6.67 12.01 -7.39
C ASN A 657 6.06 11.59 -6.05
N MET A 658 4.73 11.43 -5.98
CA MET A 658 4.03 11.09 -4.74
C MET A 658 4.18 9.61 -4.36
N GLN A 659 4.32 9.35 -3.05
CA GLN A 659 4.33 7.98 -2.50
C GLN A 659 3.02 7.24 -2.85
N ARG A 660 3.14 5.96 -3.20
CA ARG A 660 2.01 5.08 -3.57
C ARG A 660 1.67 4.04 -2.50
N GLY A 661 0.43 3.56 -2.52
CA GLY A 661 -0.11 2.67 -1.49
C GLY A 661 -0.72 3.46 -0.34
N SER A 662 -0.83 2.86 0.84
CA SER A 662 -1.28 3.55 2.05
C SER A 662 -0.11 3.82 3.00
N SER A 663 -0.10 4.93 3.72
CA SER A 663 0.92 5.21 4.75
C SER A 663 0.34 5.90 5.98
N ALA A 664 1.14 5.94 7.05
CA ALA A 664 0.91 6.80 8.22
C ALA A 664 2.13 7.65 8.50
N MET A 665 1.92 8.92 8.83
CA MET A 665 2.97 9.85 9.26
C MET A 665 2.55 10.50 10.58
N ALA A 666 3.55 10.82 11.41
CA ALA A 666 3.39 11.59 12.64
C ALA A 666 3.73 13.06 12.42
N HIS A 667 3.23 13.92 13.29
CA HIS A 667 3.75 15.28 13.41
C HIS A 667 5.19 15.25 13.97
N ARG A 668 6.08 16.03 13.34
CA ARG A 668 7.45 16.30 13.80
C ARG A 668 7.73 17.79 13.60
N PRO A 669 7.78 18.60 14.67
CA PRO A 669 8.11 20.03 14.57
C PRO A 669 9.61 20.26 14.44
N GLU A 670 10.44 19.41 15.05
CA GLU A 670 11.89 19.52 15.07
C GLU A 670 12.55 19.03 13.76
N ARG A 671 13.59 19.74 13.31
CA ARG A 671 14.45 19.27 12.22
C ARG A 671 15.37 18.16 12.73
N ILE A 672 15.65 17.16 11.90
CA ILE A 672 16.55 16.05 12.27
C ILE A 672 17.99 16.57 12.39
N LYS A 673 18.46 16.78 13.63
CA LYS A 673 19.90 16.78 13.92
C LYS A 673 20.43 15.37 13.65
N ALA A 674 21.52 15.28 12.89
CA ALA A 674 22.13 14.02 12.50
C ALA A 674 23.28 13.66 13.44
N ASP A 675 23.49 12.37 13.73
CA ASP A 675 24.46 11.91 14.73
C ASP A 675 25.89 12.40 14.43
N GLU A 676 26.60 12.86 15.47
CA GLU A 676 27.91 13.53 15.35
C GLU A 676 29.09 12.56 15.24
N GLY A 677 28.93 11.30 15.68
CA GLY A 677 29.95 10.26 15.58
C GLY A 677 30.19 9.75 14.14
N SER A 678 31.31 9.03 13.97
CA SER A 678 31.66 8.42 12.67
C SER A 678 30.52 7.56 12.12
N ARG A 679 30.30 7.70 10.81
CA ARG A 679 29.31 6.93 10.04
C ARG A 679 29.95 5.88 9.14
N LEU A 680 31.28 5.84 9.11
CA LEU A 680 32.07 4.84 8.41
C LEU A 680 32.53 3.78 9.41
N GLU A 681 32.19 2.53 9.13
CA GLU A 681 32.63 1.35 9.87
C GLU A 681 33.58 0.54 8.98
N LYS A 682 34.79 0.26 9.47
CA LYS A 682 35.81 -0.55 8.80
C LYS A 682 35.62 -2.00 9.19
N GLY A 683 35.61 -2.91 8.21
CA GLY A 683 35.53 -4.36 8.43
C GLY A 683 36.89 -5.05 8.30
N PRO A 684 36.95 -6.39 8.47
CA PRO A 684 38.19 -7.16 8.46
C PRO A 684 39.04 -7.00 7.18
N ALA A 685 38.40 -6.78 6.03
CA ALA A 685 39.10 -6.61 4.75
C ALA A 685 39.59 -5.17 4.48
N TYR A 686 39.34 -4.19 5.37
CA TYR A 686 39.61 -2.77 5.09
C TYR A 686 41.08 -2.48 4.73
N SER A 687 42.02 -2.91 5.56
CA SER A 687 43.47 -2.76 5.32
C SER A 687 43.99 -3.61 4.15
N GLN A 688 43.20 -4.60 3.72
CA GLN A 688 43.55 -5.48 2.61
C GLN A 688 43.05 -4.92 1.26
N ILE A 689 42.20 -3.88 1.26
CA ILE A 689 41.73 -3.21 0.02
C ILE A 689 42.36 -1.83 -0.22
N SER A 690 43.08 -1.24 0.75
CA SER A 690 43.74 0.06 0.55
C SER A 690 44.80 0.05 -0.55
N ASN A 691 45.37 -1.12 -0.85
CA ASN A 691 46.44 -1.29 -1.82
C ASN A 691 45.93 -1.81 -3.18
N PHE A 692 44.62 -1.95 -3.36
CA PHE A 692 44.03 -2.36 -4.65
C PHE A 692 44.16 -1.22 -5.67
N LYS A 693 44.99 -1.41 -6.69
CA LYS A 693 44.86 -0.67 -7.95
C LYS A 693 43.56 -1.13 -8.62
N PRO A 694 42.59 -0.24 -8.91
CA PRO A 694 41.36 -0.64 -9.59
C PRO A 694 41.67 -0.99 -11.05
N GLU A 695 41.78 -2.29 -11.35
CA GLU A 695 41.89 -2.76 -12.73
C GLU A 695 40.69 -2.27 -13.55
N VAL A 696 40.96 -1.83 -14.78
CA VAL A 696 39.91 -1.50 -15.75
C VAL A 696 39.11 -2.78 -15.99
N SER A 697 37.79 -2.70 -15.82
CA SER A 697 36.90 -3.86 -15.94
C SER A 697 37.12 -4.56 -17.29
N ASN A 698 37.60 -5.81 -17.25
CA ASN A 698 37.69 -6.66 -18.43
C ASN A 698 36.38 -6.63 -19.23
N THR A 699 36.51 -6.42 -20.54
CA THR A 699 35.41 -6.13 -21.49
C THR A 699 34.40 -7.27 -21.65
N THR A 700 34.67 -8.42 -21.04
CA THR A 700 33.84 -9.63 -21.08
C THR A 700 32.86 -9.77 -19.91
N GLY A 701 32.79 -8.79 -19.01
CA GLY A 701 31.95 -8.78 -17.82
C GLY A 701 30.55 -8.17 -17.99
N TRP A 702 29.73 -8.28 -16.95
CA TRP A 702 28.48 -7.55 -16.75
C TRP A 702 28.44 -6.92 -15.33
N PRO A 703 29.39 -6.01 -15.02
CA PRO A 703 29.69 -5.61 -13.64
C PRO A 703 28.61 -4.74 -12.97
N ILE A 704 27.75 -4.08 -13.75
CA ILE A 704 26.74 -3.12 -13.25
C ILE A 704 25.35 -3.52 -13.75
N TYR A 705 24.30 -3.10 -13.03
CA TYR A 705 22.92 -3.24 -13.50
C TYR A 705 22.73 -2.66 -14.91
N ARG A 706 22.30 -3.51 -15.85
CA ARG A 706 22.27 -3.27 -17.31
C ARG A 706 23.66 -2.99 -17.92
N HIS A 707 24.62 -3.89 -17.63
CA HIS A 707 26.01 -3.93 -18.11
C HIS A 707 26.90 -2.82 -17.55
N ASP A 708 26.60 -1.56 -17.87
CA ASP A 708 27.53 -0.42 -17.72
C ASP A 708 26.88 0.83 -17.08
N VAL A 709 27.71 1.87 -16.90
CA VAL A 709 27.32 3.19 -16.37
C VAL A 709 26.20 3.85 -17.20
N GLY A 710 26.18 3.62 -18.51
CA GLY A 710 25.16 4.11 -19.44
C GLY A 710 23.85 3.32 -19.39
N ARG A 711 23.83 2.15 -18.73
CA ARG A 711 22.72 1.21 -18.58
C ARG A 711 22.21 0.66 -19.90
N THR A 712 23.10 0.50 -20.88
CA THR A 712 22.78 0.04 -22.23
C THR A 712 21.96 -1.26 -22.21
N GLY A 713 22.34 -2.21 -21.35
CA GLY A 713 21.90 -3.61 -21.47
C GLY A 713 22.50 -4.28 -22.72
N ALA A 714 23.61 -3.75 -23.25
CA ALA A 714 24.32 -4.25 -24.42
C ALA A 714 25.79 -4.52 -24.08
N SER A 715 26.28 -5.72 -24.39
CA SER A 715 27.69 -6.09 -24.26
C SER A 715 28.23 -6.57 -25.60
N GLU A 716 29.54 -6.48 -25.81
CA GLU A 716 30.21 -6.98 -27.02
C GLU A 716 30.49 -8.50 -26.94
N VAL A 717 30.24 -9.12 -25.78
CA VAL A 717 30.32 -10.57 -25.57
C VAL A 717 29.37 -11.30 -26.51
N GLU A 718 29.91 -11.89 -27.57
CA GLU A 718 29.19 -12.87 -28.39
C GLU A 718 28.76 -14.07 -27.54
N VAL A 719 27.58 -14.62 -27.86
CA VAL A 719 26.97 -15.76 -27.18
C VAL A 719 26.50 -16.78 -28.21
N PRO A 720 26.45 -18.08 -27.86
CA PRO A 720 25.99 -19.13 -28.77
C PRO A 720 24.59 -18.87 -29.32
N THR A 721 24.42 -19.07 -30.62
CA THR A 721 23.16 -18.89 -31.34
C THR A 721 22.10 -19.92 -30.93
N ASP A 722 22.53 -21.11 -30.54
CA ASP A 722 21.74 -22.08 -29.77
C ASP A 722 22.19 -22.08 -28.30
N LEU A 723 21.23 -21.91 -27.38
CA LEU A 723 21.48 -21.74 -25.95
C LEU A 723 21.01 -22.97 -25.16
N LYS A 724 21.94 -23.88 -24.84
CA LYS A 724 21.68 -25.01 -23.92
C LYS A 724 21.76 -24.55 -22.46
N GLN A 725 20.98 -25.16 -21.56
CA GLN A 725 21.08 -24.88 -20.13
C GLN A 725 22.28 -25.63 -19.52
N LEU A 726 23.29 -24.90 -19.06
CA LEU A 726 24.50 -25.46 -18.47
C LEU A 726 24.31 -25.83 -17.00
N TRP A 727 23.55 -25.02 -16.25
CA TRP A 727 23.17 -25.32 -14.86
C TRP A 727 21.95 -24.51 -14.39
N GLU A 728 21.27 -25.04 -13.37
CA GLU A 728 20.20 -24.37 -12.61
C GLU A 728 20.48 -24.55 -11.11
N VAL A 729 20.33 -23.49 -10.31
CA VAL A 729 20.36 -23.58 -8.84
C VAL A 729 19.17 -22.86 -8.22
N ASN A 730 18.64 -23.43 -7.14
CA ASN A 730 17.72 -22.71 -6.24
C ASN A 730 18.56 -21.74 -5.42
N ALA A 731 18.53 -20.45 -5.77
CA ALA A 731 19.46 -19.46 -5.23
C ALA A 731 18.94 -18.85 -3.93
N ALA A 732 17.76 -18.22 -3.99
CA ALA A 732 17.05 -17.63 -2.85
C ALA A 732 15.67 -17.12 -3.32
N SER A 733 14.77 -16.88 -2.36
CA SER A 733 13.52 -16.15 -2.62
C SER A 733 13.77 -14.69 -3.05
N GLY A 734 12.93 -14.17 -3.94
CA GLY A 734 12.93 -12.76 -4.35
C GLY A 734 14.26 -12.24 -4.92
N LEU A 735 14.74 -12.81 -6.04
CA LEU A 735 16.03 -12.42 -6.64
C LEU A 735 16.03 -11.03 -7.31
N SER A 736 17.19 -10.36 -7.28
CA SER A 736 17.54 -9.30 -8.24
C SER A 736 17.91 -9.86 -9.61
N ALA A 737 18.06 -8.99 -10.60
CA ALA A 737 18.83 -9.31 -11.80
C ALA A 737 20.29 -9.70 -11.43
N PRO A 738 20.99 -10.48 -12.27
CA PRO A 738 22.38 -10.83 -12.03
C PRO A 738 23.35 -9.72 -12.47
N THR A 739 24.45 -9.57 -11.74
CA THR A 739 25.70 -8.95 -12.23
C THR A 739 26.81 -10.00 -12.26
N VAL A 740 27.78 -9.86 -13.18
CA VAL A 740 28.79 -10.89 -13.45
C VAL A 740 30.17 -10.24 -13.62
N SER A 741 31.18 -10.69 -12.89
CA SER A 741 32.57 -10.26 -13.07
C SER A 741 33.53 -11.24 -12.40
N GLY A 742 34.77 -11.35 -12.90
CA GLY A 742 35.80 -12.24 -12.33
C GLY A 742 35.34 -13.70 -12.21
N GLY A 743 34.69 -14.23 -13.25
CA GLY A 743 34.15 -15.60 -13.26
C GLY A 743 33.06 -15.86 -12.21
N THR A 744 32.42 -14.81 -11.67
CA THR A 744 31.50 -14.88 -10.53
C THR A 744 30.20 -14.16 -10.84
N VAL A 745 29.06 -14.77 -10.52
CA VAL A 745 27.71 -14.20 -10.66
C VAL A 745 27.21 -13.76 -9.29
N TYR A 746 26.68 -12.54 -9.19
CA TYR A 746 26.16 -11.95 -7.96
C TYR A 746 24.67 -11.66 -8.11
N VAL A 747 23.90 -12.02 -7.09
CA VAL A 747 22.48 -11.67 -6.95
C VAL A 747 22.16 -11.24 -5.52
N ALA A 748 21.19 -10.35 -5.37
CA ALA A 748 20.58 -10.05 -4.09
C ALA A 748 19.29 -10.87 -3.89
N SER A 749 19.04 -11.32 -2.67
CA SER A 749 17.72 -11.74 -2.20
C SER A 749 17.05 -10.59 -1.45
N LEU A 750 15.93 -10.13 -1.98
CA LEU A 750 15.10 -9.06 -1.40
C LEU A 750 14.39 -9.52 -0.12
N ASP A 751 14.09 -10.82 -0.03
CA ASP A 751 13.23 -11.39 1.00
C ASP A 751 14.04 -11.94 2.17
N GLU A 752 15.15 -12.63 1.91
CA GLU A 752 16.07 -13.17 2.92
C GLU A 752 17.17 -12.18 3.34
N ARG A 753 17.24 -10.99 2.72
CA ARG A 753 18.23 -9.93 3.00
C ARG A 753 19.68 -10.42 2.86
N LYS A 754 20.05 -10.90 1.66
CA LYS A 754 21.39 -11.45 1.36
C LYS A 754 21.94 -10.97 0.03
N ILE A 755 23.28 -10.90 -0.06
CA ILE A 755 24.02 -11.02 -1.33
C ILE A 755 24.53 -12.45 -1.43
N ILE A 756 24.43 -13.08 -2.59
CA ILE A 756 24.96 -14.43 -2.84
C ILE A 756 25.83 -14.38 -4.10
N ALA A 757 27.04 -14.93 -3.99
CA ALA A 757 28.01 -15.06 -5.07
C ALA A 757 28.13 -16.52 -5.51
N PHE A 758 28.07 -16.76 -6.82
CA PHE A 758 28.12 -18.08 -7.45
C PHE A 758 29.26 -18.18 -8.47
N VAL A 759 29.91 -19.34 -8.57
CA VAL A 759 30.91 -19.61 -9.60
C VAL A 759 30.23 -19.74 -10.97
N ALA A 760 30.56 -18.85 -11.91
CA ALA A 760 29.84 -18.72 -13.18
C ALA A 760 29.86 -19.99 -14.06
N LYS A 761 30.91 -20.82 -13.96
CA LYS A 761 31.02 -22.08 -14.71
C LYS A 761 30.11 -23.19 -14.15
N THR A 762 29.78 -23.19 -12.86
CA THR A 762 29.20 -24.38 -12.17
C THR A 762 27.97 -24.12 -11.30
N GLY A 763 27.60 -22.85 -11.05
CA GLY A 763 26.50 -22.50 -10.16
C GLY A 763 26.75 -22.79 -8.68
N LYS A 764 27.92 -23.30 -8.29
CA LYS A 764 28.26 -23.51 -6.87
C LYS A 764 28.36 -22.16 -6.14
N VAL A 765 27.78 -22.06 -4.95
CA VAL A 765 27.96 -20.89 -4.06
C VAL A 765 29.44 -20.74 -3.73
N ARG A 766 29.99 -19.53 -3.93
CA ARG A 766 31.32 -19.15 -3.45
C ARG A 766 31.26 -18.54 -2.05
N TRP A 767 30.31 -17.63 -1.82
CA TRP A 767 30.03 -17.03 -0.52
C TRP A 767 28.63 -16.40 -0.48
N SER A 768 28.14 -16.09 0.71
CA SER A 768 26.91 -15.30 0.92
C SER A 768 27.07 -14.35 2.10
N TYR A 769 26.61 -13.10 1.95
CA TYR A 769 26.69 -12.06 2.98
C TYR A 769 25.29 -11.59 3.41
N VAL A 770 25.06 -11.51 4.72
CA VAL A 770 23.74 -11.25 5.33
C VAL A 770 23.60 -9.79 5.76
N THR A 771 22.64 -9.08 5.17
CA THR A 771 22.43 -7.66 5.40
C THR A 771 21.41 -7.39 6.52
N SER A 772 21.47 -6.19 7.11
CA SER A 772 20.49 -5.76 8.11
C SER A 772 19.17 -5.36 7.43
N GLY A 773 19.23 -4.49 6.42
CA GLY A 773 18.08 -4.14 5.57
C GLY A 773 18.08 -4.89 4.23
N SER A 774 16.92 -4.91 3.56
CA SER A 774 16.73 -5.46 2.22
C SER A 774 17.71 -4.83 1.20
N VAL A 775 18.20 -5.62 0.24
CA VAL A 775 18.86 -5.11 -0.99
C VAL A 775 17.92 -5.36 -2.15
N ASP A 776 17.59 -4.34 -2.94
CA ASP A 776 16.55 -4.42 -3.99
C ASP A 776 17.03 -4.23 -5.43
N THR A 777 18.34 -4.12 -5.62
CA THR A 777 19.00 -4.06 -6.93
C THR A 777 20.28 -4.88 -6.95
N PRO A 778 20.80 -5.26 -8.13
CA PRO A 778 22.06 -6.01 -8.22
C PRO A 778 23.23 -5.19 -7.65
N PRO A 779 24.23 -5.84 -7.04
CA PRO A 779 25.43 -5.16 -6.59
C PRO A 779 26.30 -4.72 -7.77
N THR A 780 26.96 -3.57 -7.61
CA THR A 780 27.91 -3.02 -8.58
C THR A 780 29.31 -3.56 -8.28
N ILE A 781 29.98 -4.14 -9.27
CA ILE A 781 31.30 -4.73 -9.14
C ILE A 781 32.36 -3.80 -9.75
N ASN A 782 33.45 -3.51 -9.05
CA ASN A 782 34.56 -2.73 -9.59
C ASN A 782 35.88 -3.08 -8.87
N GLY A 783 36.97 -3.33 -9.63
CA GLY A 783 38.31 -3.56 -9.05
C GLY A 783 38.35 -4.63 -7.93
N GLY A 784 37.67 -5.76 -8.09
CA GLY A 784 37.61 -6.81 -7.06
C GLY A 784 36.74 -6.48 -5.83
N LEU A 785 35.96 -5.41 -5.86
CA LEU A 785 35.04 -4.98 -4.80
C LEU A 785 33.56 -5.10 -5.24
N VAL A 786 32.68 -5.35 -4.27
CA VAL A 786 31.24 -5.55 -4.44
C VAL A 786 30.50 -4.49 -3.63
N VAL A 787 29.87 -3.51 -4.28
CA VAL A 787 29.27 -2.33 -3.65
C VAL A 787 27.75 -2.31 -3.87
N PHE A 788 26.99 -2.14 -2.79
CA PHE A 788 25.52 -2.09 -2.84
C PHE A 788 24.91 -1.22 -1.74
N GLY A 789 23.69 -0.74 -1.99
CA GLY A 789 22.87 -0.01 -1.03
C GLY A 789 21.96 -0.97 -0.27
N THR A 790 21.71 -0.70 1.01
CA THR A 790 20.73 -1.43 1.82
C THR A 790 19.66 -0.49 2.34
N ARG A 791 18.43 -1.02 2.43
CA ARG A 791 17.27 -0.26 2.94
C ARG A 791 17.30 0.02 4.45
N ASP A 792 18.34 -0.40 5.18
CA ASP A 792 18.62 0.12 6.54
C ASP A 792 19.31 1.50 6.52
N GLY A 793 19.62 2.04 5.33
CA GLY A 793 20.22 3.36 5.16
C GLY A 793 21.75 3.34 5.15
N ARG A 794 22.34 2.22 4.73
CA ARG A 794 23.78 2.04 4.56
C ARG A 794 24.15 1.77 3.10
N VAL A 795 25.40 2.06 2.75
CA VAL A 795 26.10 1.44 1.61
C VAL A 795 27.16 0.53 2.17
N THR A 796 27.31 -0.66 1.58
CA THR A 796 28.26 -1.69 2.00
C THR A 796 29.21 -2.01 0.84
N CYS A 797 30.50 -2.17 1.15
CA CYS A 797 31.54 -2.63 0.25
C CYS A 797 32.13 -3.93 0.81
N LEU A 798 32.10 -5.00 0.00
CA LEU A 798 32.69 -6.31 0.31
C LEU A 798 33.83 -6.61 -0.67
N ARG A 799 34.78 -7.45 -0.27
CA ARG A 799 35.74 -8.06 -1.20
C ARG A 799 35.06 -9.16 -2.03
N ALA A 800 35.34 -9.20 -3.34
CA ALA A 800 34.69 -10.11 -4.28
C ALA A 800 35.14 -11.58 -4.15
N THR A 801 36.33 -11.85 -3.65
CA THR A 801 36.86 -13.23 -3.53
C THR A 801 36.13 -14.06 -2.48
N ASP A 802 35.83 -13.48 -1.32
CA ASP A 802 35.33 -14.18 -0.13
C ASP A 802 34.10 -13.53 0.55
N GLY A 803 33.67 -12.35 0.10
CA GLY A 803 32.52 -11.64 0.65
C GLY A 803 32.80 -10.94 1.99
N GLN A 804 34.05 -10.84 2.43
CA GLN A 804 34.40 -10.16 3.68
C GLN A 804 34.10 -8.66 3.60
N LEU A 805 33.61 -8.10 4.72
CA LEU A 805 33.32 -6.67 4.84
C LEU A 805 34.62 -5.86 4.75
N ALA A 806 34.71 -4.97 3.77
CA ALA A 806 35.76 -3.98 3.68
C ALA A 806 35.35 -2.71 4.45
N TRP A 807 34.23 -2.08 4.06
CA TRP A 807 33.64 -0.98 4.80
C TRP A 807 32.11 -0.91 4.64
N ARG A 808 31.44 -0.23 5.57
CA ARG A 808 30.05 0.22 5.38
C ARG A 808 29.87 1.65 5.90
N PHE A 809 29.11 2.44 5.13
CA PHE A 809 28.82 3.85 5.43
C PHE A 809 27.34 4.05 5.71
N ARG A 810 26.99 4.64 6.85
CA ARG A 810 25.61 5.00 7.23
C ARG A 810 25.24 6.37 6.64
N ALA A 811 24.52 6.31 5.53
CA ALA A 811 23.98 7.48 4.84
C ALA A 811 22.80 8.13 5.58
N ALA A 812 22.06 7.34 6.37
CA ALA A 812 21.01 7.86 7.24
C ALA A 812 21.57 8.88 8.26
N PRO A 813 20.87 10.00 8.53
CA PRO A 813 21.28 10.99 9.52
C PRO A 813 21.25 10.46 10.96
N ILE A 814 20.28 9.61 11.29
CA ILE A 814 20.10 8.92 12.57
C ILE A 814 19.60 7.49 12.29
N GLU A 815 19.69 6.57 13.25
CA GLU A 815 19.02 5.27 13.14
C GLU A 815 17.52 5.39 13.53
N GLN A 816 16.64 5.46 12.53
CA GLN A 816 15.20 5.32 12.70
C GLN A 816 14.67 4.26 11.72
N ARG A 817 14.07 3.20 12.25
CA ARG A 817 13.33 2.18 11.51
C ARG A 817 11.85 2.58 11.39
N ILE A 818 11.28 2.24 10.25
CA ILE A 818 9.86 2.33 9.88
C ILE A 818 9.41 0.97 9.34
N MET A 819 8.11 0.76 9.17
CA MET A 819 7.59 -0.47 8.58
C MET A 819 7.24 -0.28 7.10
N VAL A 820 7.73 -1.14 6.23
CA VAL A 820 7.43 -1.14 4.79
C VAL A 820 7.00 -2.55 4.38
N ASP A 821 5.74 -2.72 4.01
CA ASP A 821 5.19 -4.01 3.57
C ASP A 821 5.49 -5.20 4.52
N GLY A 822 5.54 -4.92 5.83
CA GLY A 822 5.84 -5.90 6.89
C GLY A 822 7.33 -6.12 7.17
N ARG A 823 8.21 -5.27 6.61
CA ARG A 823 9.67 -5.29 6.82
C ARG A 823 10.11 -4.03 7.55
N LEU A 824 11.07 -4.20 8.45
CA LEU A 824 11.74 -3.09 9.13
C LEU A 824 12.82 -2.52 8.20
N GLU A 825 12.61 -1.28 7.76
CA GLU A 825 13.47 -0.53 6.84
C GLU A 825 13.75 0.86 7.45
N SER A 826 14.68 1.64 6.91
CA SER A 826 15.04 2.96 7.42
C SER A 826 14.06 4.06 6.98
N ALA A 827 13.99 5.15 7.73
CA ALA A 827 13.42 6.42 7.24
C ALA A 827 14.31 7.06 6.15
N TRP A 828 15.60 6.67 6.07
CA TRP A 828 16.50 7.08 4.98
C TRP A 828 17.18 5.85 4.35
N PRO A 829 16.42 5.00 3.65
CA PRO A 829 16.97 3.83 2.97
C PRO A 829 17.86 4.30 1.81
N VAL A 830 18.95 3.58 1.53
CA VAL A 830 19.66 3.73 0.26
C VAL A 830 18.90 2.91 -0.77
N TYR A 831 18.31 3.59 -1.74
CA TYR A 831 17.39 3.00 -2.70
C TYR A 831 18.04 2.83 -4.08
N GLY A 832 17.92 1.63 -4.63
CA GLY A 832 18.39 1.33 -5.97
C GLY A 832 19.90 1.11 -6.08
N SER A 833 20.33 0.85 -7.31
CA SER A 833 21.71 0.48 -7.64
C SER A 833 22.67 1.63 -7.35
N VAL A 834 23.60 1.42 -6.43
CA VAL A 834 24.77 2.31 -6.21
C VAL A 834 25.61 2.31 -7.47
N LEU A 835 25.96 3.48 -7.99
CA LEU A 835 26.83 3.62 -9.17
C LEU A 835 28.29 3.70 -8.72
N VAL A 836 29.20 3.07 -9.48
CA VAL A 836 30.65 3.25 -9.29
C VAL A 836 31.27 3.65 -10.64
N GLN A 837 32.04 4.74 -10.66
CA GLN A 837 32.69 5.27 -11.86
C GLN A 837 33.95 6.06 -11.46
N LYS A 838 35.09 5.86 -12.18
CA LYS A 838 36.38 6.53 -11.89
C LYS A 838 36.77 6.50 -10.39
N GLY A 839 36.54 5.38 -9.69
CA GLY A 839 36.81 5.23 -8.24
C GLY A 839 35.82 5.93 -7.29
N VAL A 840 34.78 6.59 -7.80
CA VAL A 840 33.75 7.29 -7.01
C VAL A 840 32.46 6.47 -6.93
N VAL A 841 31.88 6.41 -5.73
CA VAL A 841 30.66 5.67 -5.36
C VAL A 841 29.49 6.65 -5.15
N SER A 842 28.50 6.61 -6.04
CA SER A 842 27.43 7.62 -6.11
C SER A 842 26.04 7.03 -5.85
N PHE A 843 25.30 7.60 -4.91
CA PHE A 843 23.96 7.13 -4.49
C PHE A 843 23.14 8.22 -3.77
N SER A 844 21.89 7.88 -3.39
CA SER A 844 20.99 8.73 -2.60
C SER A 844 20.28 7.96 -1.48
N ALA A 845 19.96 8.64 -0.38
CA ALA A 845 19.20 8.11 0.75
C ALA A 845 18.01 9.02 1.12
N GLY A 846 16.85 8.41 1.40
CA GLY A 846 15.59 9.12 1.74
C GLY A 846 14.41 8.76 0.83
N TRP A 847 13.18 8.81 1.36
CA TRP A 847 11.95 8.45 0.62
C TRP A 847 11.42 9.56 -0.29
N HIS A 848 11.40 10.81 0.18
CA HIS A 848 10.82 11.95 -0.53
C HIS A 848 11.38 13.26 0.04
N THR A 849 11.51 14.32 -0.77
CA THR A 849 12.08 15.62 -0.36
C THR A 849 11.25 16.39 0.67
N GLY A 850 10.09 15.88 1.08
CA GLY A 850 9.24 16.45 2.12
C GLY A 850 8.98 15.53 3.33
N LEU A 851 9.42 14.28 3.29
CA LEU A 851 9.34 13.36 4.45
C LEU A 851 10.69 13.27 5.13
N ASP A 852 10.68 13.08 6.44
CA ASP A 852 11.87 12.71 7.22
C ASP A 852 13.05 13.68 7.05
N GLY A 853 12.79 14.96 6.76
CA GLY A 853 13.86 15.94 6.46
C GLY A 853 14.55 15.74 5.11
N GLY A 854 13.89 15.10 4.14
CA GLY A 854 14.26 15.14 2.73
C GLY A 854 15.20 14.02 2.26
N VAL A 855 15.88 14.28 1.14
CA VAL A 855 16.74 13.32 0.44
C VAL A 855 18.17 13.84 0.39
N THR A 856 19.14 12.95 0.62
CA THR A 856 20.58 13.29 0.56
C THR A 856 21.28 12.41 -0.47
N SER A 857 21.96 13.02 -1.44
CA SER A 857 22.86 12.34 -2.37
C SER A 857 24.31 12.44 -1.88
N TYR A 858 25.06 11.35 -2.05
CA TYR A 858 26.45 11.20 -1.62
C TYR A 858 27.34 10.76 -2.78
N GLU A 859 28.58 11.24 -2.78
CA GLU A 859 29.70 10.71 -3.55
C GLU A 859 30.78 10.30 -2.53
N LEU A 860 31.18 9.01 -2.52
CA LEU A 860 32.23 8.47 -1.65
C LEU A 860 33.42 7.97 -2.48
N GLU A 861 34.58 7.86 -1.85
CA GLU A 861 35.76 7.18 -2.40
C GLU A 861 35.64 5.64 -2.26
N LEU A 862 35.87 4.89 -3.33
CA LEU A 862 35.64 3.43 -3.37
C LEU A 862 36.50 2.63 -2.38
N LEU A 863 37.79 2.97 -2.24
CA LEU A 863 38.72 2.19 -1.42
C LEU A 863 38.56 2.45 0.08
N THR A 864 38.11 3.65 0.47
CA THR A 864 38.07 4.08 1.88
C THR A 864 36.65 4.26 2.43
N GLY A 865 35.64 4.46 1.58
CA GLY A 865 34.31 4.92 2.00
C GLY A 865 34.27 6.37 2.51
N LYS A 866 35.35 7.15 2.35
CA LYS A 866 35.42 8.57 2.71
C LYS A 866 34.39 9.37 1.92
N VAL A 867 33.68 10.29 2.58
CA VAL A 867 32.77 11.22 1.91
C VAL A 867 33.59 12.22 1.09
N LEU A 868 33.47 12.17 -0.23
CA LEU A 868 34.01 13.18 -1.13
C LEU A 868 33.04 14.36 -1.26
N LYS A 869 31.73 14.07 -1.25
CA LYS A 869 30.68 15.08 -1.43
C LYS A 869 29.36 14.64 -0.83
N LYS A 870 28.58 15.65 -0.41
CA LYS A 870 27.22 15.50 0.11
C LYS A 870 26.37 16.63 -0.44
N LYS A 871 25.19 16.32 -0.98
CA LYS A 871 24.16 17.32 -1.32
C LYS A 871 22.83 16.89 -0.72
N HIS A 872 22.14 17.83 -0.09
CA HIS A 872 20.90 17.60 0.65
C HIS A 872 19.77 18.43 0.03
N VAL A 873 18.56 17.87 -0.04
CA VAL A 873 17.39 18.50 -0.67
C VAL A 873 16.13 18.25 0.17
N GLU A 874 15.68 19.31 0.83
CA GLU A 874 14.33 19.47 1.37
C GLU A 874 13.48 20.31 0.39
N LYS A 875 12.15 20.16 0.41
CA LYS A 875 11.14 21.00 -0.26
C LYS A 875 11.47 21.46 -1.69
N LEU A 876 11.10 20.65 -2.69
CA LEU A 876 11.01 21.13 -4.07
C LEU A 876 9.76 22.04 -4.22
N PRO A 877 9.83 23.16 -4.97
CA PRO A 877 8.70 24.08 -5.12
C PRO A 877 7.54 23.48 -5.91
N PHE A 878 6.32 23.95 -5.61
CA PHE A 878 5.07 23.38 -6.10
C PHE A 878 4.85 23.64 -7.60
N GLY A 879 4.91 22.59 -8.41
CA GLY A 879 4.51 22.62 -9.82
C GLY A 879 4.89 21.36 -10.59
N PRO A 880 4.41 21.18 -11.83
CA PRO A 880 5.15 20.37 -12.80
C PRO A 880 6.52 21.04 -12.99
N LEU A 881 7.61 20.26 -12.97
CA LEU A 881 9.01 20.74 -13.04
C LEU A 881 9.16 21.89 -14.05
N ARG A 882 9.10 23.14 -13.58
CA ARG A 882 9.29 24.31 -14.44
C ARG A 882 10.76 24.37 -14.79
N SER A 883 11.03 24.53 -16.08
CA SER A 883 12.38 24.64 -16.62
C SER A 883 12.95 26.04 -16.36
N ASP A 884 13.00 26.44 -15.09
CA ASP A 884 13.74 27.61 -14.64
C ASP A 884 15.21 27.28 -14.86
N LYS A 885 15.80 27.95 -15.86
CA LYS A 885 16.90 27.42 -16.68
C LYS A 885 18.18 27.07 -15.90
N ASN A 886 18.31 27.57 -14.68
CA ASN A 886 19.49 27.39 -13.82
C ASN A 886 19.26 26.42 -12.64
N GLN A 887 18.04 25.89 -12.42
CA GLN A 887 17.72 24.96 -11.32
C GLN A 887 17.12 23.63 -11.76
N VAL A 888 17.67 23.02 -12.81
CA VAL A 888 17.67 21.55 -12.90
C VAL A 888 18.53 21.04 -11.75
N VAL A 889 17.90 20.65 -10.64
CA VAL A 889 18.62 20.04 -9.51
C VAL A 889 19.21 18.72 -10.01
N LYS A 890 20.53 18.72 -10.27
CA LYS A 890 21.34 17.55 -10.65
C LYS A 890 21.49 16.55 -9.48
N LEU A 891 20.37 16.14 -8.88
CA LEU A 891 20.27 14.86 -8.20
C LEU A 891 20.33 13.76 -9.26
N PRO A 892 20.88 12.56 -8.94
CA PRO A 892 20.63 11.37 -9.74
C PRO A 892 19.11 11.11 -9.79
N VAL A 893 18.48 11.40 -10.93
CA VAL A 893 17.00 11.44 -11.01
C VAL A 893 16.45 10.02 -10.89
N ALA A 894 15.90 9.74 -9.71
CA ALA A 894 15.33 8.47 -9.33
C ALA A 894 13.92 8.31 -9.92
N LEU A 895 13.76 7.40 -10.87
CA LEU A 895 12.44 7.00 -11.36
C LEU A 895 11.78 6.06 -10.35
N TYR A 896 10.91 6.63 -9.51
CA TYR A 896 10.08 5.90 -8.55
C TYR A 896 9.01 5.08 -9.29
N GLN A 897 9.17 3.76 -9.33
CA GLN A 897 8.25 2.83 -10.02
C GLN A 897 7.52 1.89 -9.06
N GLY A 898 7.18 2.37 -7.86
CA GLY A 898 6.31 1.68 -6.89
C GLY A 898 6.93 0.48 -6.17
N ARG A 899 7.93 -0.19 -6.75
CA ARG A 899 8.72 -1.29 -6.16
C ARG A 899 10.20 -0.98 -5.96
N GLY A 900 10.68 0.14 -6.51
CA GLY A 900 12.05 0.61 -6.39
C GLY A 900 12.23 1.98 -7.04
N MET A 901 13.41 2.55 -6.83
CA MET A 901 13.91 3.74 -7.51
C MET A 901 15.10 3.33 -8.36
N TYR A 902 15.08 3.68 -9.65
CA TYR A 902 16.22 3.46 -10.54
C TYR A 902 16.79 4.80 -11.00
N LEU A 903 18.12 4.95 -10.97
CA LEU A 903 18.78 6.12 -11.53
C LEU A 903 18.60 6.10 -13.05
N GLY A 904 18.01 7.17 -13.60
CA GLY A 904 17.86 7.32 -15.05
C GLY A 904 19.21 7.55 -15.76
N ARG A 905 19.22 7.41 -17.08
CA ARG A 905 20.38 7.67 -17.95
C ARG A 905 20.73 9.17 -17.96
N PHE A 906 21.45 9.63 -16.94
CA PHE A 906 22.07 10.96 -16.91
C PHE A 906 23.55 10.84 -17.26
N GLY A 907 23.90 11.21 -18.49
CA GLY A 907 25.28 11.33 -18.91
C GLY A 907 25.93 12.52 -18.20
N PHE A 908 26.81 12.23 -17.24
CA PHE A 908 27.84 13.19 -16.85
C PHE A 908 28.85 13.24 -18.02
N ARG A 909 28.69 14.22 -18.91
CA ARG A 909 29.75 14.61 -19.83
C ARG A 909 30.58 15.71 -19.19
N ASP A 910 31.89 15.50 -19.19
CA ASP A 910 32.89 16.51 -18.83
C ASP A 910 32.82 17.70 -19.83
N SER A 911 33.18 18.90 -19.35
CA SER A 911 33.42 20.18 -20.05
C SER A 911 32.82 20.46 -21.46
N ASN A 912 32.21 21.65 -21.59
CA ASN A 912 31.86 22.36 -22.83
C ASN A 912 30.77 21.74 -23.73
N TRP A 913 29.56 22.32 -23.70
CA TRP A 913 28.75 22.64 -24.89
C TRP A 913 27.88 23.87 -24.60
N ARG A 914 27.80 24.81 -25.55
CA ARG A 914 26.98 26.03 -25.42
C ARG A 914 25.50 25.71 -25.65
N ILE A 915 24.60 26.44 -24.97
CA ILE A 915 23.16 26.42 -25.27
C ILE A 915 22.87 27.48 -26.33
N ASP A 916 22.20 27.09 -27.42
CA ASP A 916 21.81 28.02 -28.49
C ASP A 916 20.83 29.10 -27.99
N LYS A 917 21.19 30.37 -28.24
CA LYS A 917 20.43 31.54 -27.81
C LYS A 917 19.29 31.86 -28.81
N LYS A 918 18.17 31.12 -28.77
CA LYS A 918 16.82 31.61 -29.22
C LYS A 918 15.68 30.61 -28.92
N PRO A 919 14.84 30.85 -27.90
CA PRO A 919 13.62 30.07 -27.66
C PRO A 919 12.38 30.78 -28.22
N SER A 920 11.79 30.29 -29.32
CA SER A 920 10.45 30.71 -29.73
C SER A 920 9.64 29.55 -30.36
N LYS A 921 8.31 29.62 -30.21
CA LYS A 921 7.30 28.76 -30.89
C LYS A 921 7.42 27.23 -30.71
N TRP A 922 7.39 26.74 -29.46
CA TRP A 922 6.89 25.38 -29.19
C TRP A 922 5.46 25.42 -28.62
N LYS A 923 4.51 24.81 -29.34
CA LYS A 923 3.11 24.70 -28.88
C LYS A 923 3.00 23.71 -27.71
N TRP A 924 2.16 24.03 -26.74
CA TRP A 924 1.86 23.18 -25.60
C TRP A 924 1.38 21.79 -26.04
N SER A 925 2.22 20.78 -25.83
CA SER A 925 1.79 19.38 -25.81
C SER A 925 2.38 18.70 -24.57
N TYR A 926 1.52 18.08 -23.77
CA TYR A 926 1.91 17.38 -22.53
C TYR A 926 2.59 16.04 -22.87
N LYS A 927 3.80 16.12 -23.45
CA LYS A 927 4.75 15.01 -23.57
C LYS A 927 5.80 15.02 -22.45
N MET A 928 5.38 15.35 -21.23
CA MET A 928 6.01 14.77 -20.03
C MET A 928 5.83 13.26 -20.15
N ALA A 929 6.86 12.58 -20.64
CA ALA A 929 6.75 11.19 -21.02
C ALA A 929 6.38 10.34 -19.80
N GLN A 930 5.25 9.63 -19.91
CA GLN A 930 5.20 8.28 -19.39
C GLN A 930 6.27 7.48 -20.16
N PHE A 931 7.52 7.52 -19.68
CA PHE A 931 8.46 6.44 -19.90
C PHE A 931 7.90 5.22 -19.16
N SER A 932 6.92 4.59 -19.80
CA SER A 932 6.53 3.22 -19.52
C SER A 932 7.78 2.36 -19.64
N VAL A 933 7.83 1.27 -18.88
CA VAL A 933 9.00 0.38 -18.80
C VAL A 933 9.08 -0.56 -20.03
N SER A 934 8.74 0.01 -21.19
CA SER A 934 8.31 -0.63 -22.43
C SER A 934 8.94 0.07 -23.66
N ALA A 935 10.05 0.75 -23.44
CA ALA A 935 10.91 1.36 -24.46
C ALA A 935 12.38 1.08 -24.09
N HIS A 936 12.76 -0.20 -24.20
CA HIS A 936 14.14 -0.65 -24.02
C HIS A 936 14.93 -0.31 -25.29
N TYR A 937 15.66 0.80 -25.26
CA TYR A 937 16.69 1.09 -26.25
C TYR A 937 17.96 0.31 -25.88
N LEU A 938 18.26 -0.74 -26.64
CA LEU A 938 19.59 -1.36 -26.64
C LEU A 938 20.43 -0.62 -27.67
N VAL A 939 21.66 -0.23 -27.31
CA VAL A 939 22.60 0.45 -28.20
C VAL A 939 23.94 -0.26 -28.08
N SER A 940 24.40 -0.86 -29.18
CA SER A 940 25.76 -1.41 -29.31
C SER A 940 26.73 -0.35 -29.85
N GLY A 941 28.04 -0.54 -29.63
CA GLY A 941 29.08 0.24 -30.32
C GLY A 941 29.10 0.03 -31.85
N LYS A 942 28.48 -1.05 -32.35
CA LYS A 942 28.31 -1.36 -33.78
C LYS A 942 27.12 -0.63 -34.43
N ASP A 943 26.77 0.58 -33.96
CA ASP A 943 25.65 1.45 -34.36
C ASP A 943 24.21 0.87 -34.33
N ILE A 944 24.03 -0.44 -34.21
CA ILE A 944 22.71 -1.08 -34.15
C ILE A 944 22.00 -0.69 -32.85
N THR A 945 20.90 0.04 -33.01
CA THR A 945 19.88 0.31 -32.01
C THR A 945 18.75 -0.70 -32.15
N VAL A 946 18.42 -1.41 -31.08
CA VAL A 946 17.17 -2.20 -30.98
C VAL A 946 16.17 -1.41 -30.14
N ASP A 947 14.98 -1.21 -30.68
CA ASP A 947 13.92 -0.38 -30.09
C ASP A 947 12.58 -1.13 -30.08
N MET A 948 11.74 -0.86 -29.08
CA MET A 948 10.37 -1.38 -29.00
C MET A 948 9.43 -0.48 -29.79
N GLY A 949 9.12 -0.91 -31.01
CA GLY A 949 8.19 -0.20 -31.90
C GLY A 949 6.75 -0.26 -31.38
N TRP A 950 6.17 0.91 -31.09
CA TRP A 950 4.72 1.06 -31.04
C TRP A 950 4.20 1.23 -32.49
N PRO A 951 3.06 0.60 -32.87
CA PRO A 951 2.52 0.74 -34.21
C PRO A 951 2.17 2.20 -34.53
N ASN A 952 2.85 2.76 -35.54
CA ASN A 952 3.16 4.20 -35.63
C ASN A 952 1.97 5.14 -35.98
N ASN A 953 0.74 4.61 -36.12
CA ASN A 953 -0.38 5.26 -36.81
C ASN A 953 -1.72 5.26 -36.04
N TYR A 954 -1.76 5.73 -34.78
CA TYR A 954 -3.04 6.11 -34.13
C TYR A 954 -2.96 7.38 -33.28
N ARG A 955 -3.57 8.48 -33.79
CA ARG A 955 -3.95 9.63 -32.95
C ARG A 955 -5.23 9.29 -32.17
N GLY A 956 -5.19 9.35 -30.84
CA GLY A 956 -6.39 9.45 -30.00
C GLY A 956 -6.97 8.17 -29.37
N VAL A 957 -6.40 6.99 -29.62
CA VAL A 957 -6.86 5.73 -29.00
C VAL A 957 -5.95 5.32 -27.83
N LYS A 958 -6.54 4.81 -26.73
CA LYS A 958 -5.78 4.18 -25.64
C LYS A 958 -5.20 2.85 -26.12
N VAL A 959 -3.92 2.83 -26.45
CA VAL A 959 -3.20 1.59 -26.81
C VAL A 959 -2.94 0.77 -25.53
N GLY A 960 -3.18 -0.55 -25.59
CA GLY A 960 -2.90 -1.49 -24.50
C GLY A 960 -1.43 -1.97 -24.50
N HIS A 961 -1.03 -2.68 -23.45
CA HIS A 961 0.28 -3.34 -23.33
C HIS A 961 0.39 -4.63 -24.20
N GLU A 962 -0.25 -4.68 -25.37
CA GLU A 962 -0.72 -5.93 -26.02
C GLU A 962 -0.32 -6.06 -27.50
N ASP A 963 0.56 -5.18 -28.01
CA ASP A 963 1.01 -5.17 -29.41
C ASP A 963 2.50 -4.78 -29.48
N PHE A 964 3.36 -5.51 -28.75
CA PHE A 964 4.81 -5.27 -28.69
C PHE A 964 5.56 -5.84 -29.90
N GLN A 965 6.48 -5.06 -30.46
CA GLN A 965 7.34 -5.47 -31.56
C GLN A 965 8.79 -4.99 -31.37
N ILE A 966 9.77 -5.82 -31.70
CA ILE A 966 11.20 -5.46 -31.74
C ILE A 966 11.64 -5.15 -33.17
N LYS A 967 12.48 -4.14 -33.38
CA LYS A 967 13.07 -3.78 -34.68
C LYS A 967 14.56 -3.43 -34.49
N GLY A 968 15.37 -3.70 -35.52
CA GLY A 968 16.76 -3.22 -35.59
C GLY A 968 16.86 -1.97 -36.45
N SER A 969 17.68 -1.00 -36.06
CA SER A 969 17.90 0.24 -36.82
C SER A 969 19.31 0.79 -36.59
N VAL A 970 19.86 1.50 -37.57
CA VAL A 970 21.13 2.25 -37.46
C VAL A 970 20.88 3.75 -37.64
N PRO A 971 21.78 4.65 -37.18
CA PRO A 971 21.73 6.06 -37.53
C PRO A 971 21.60 6.26 -39.05
N ASP A 972 20.80 7.24 -39.46
CA ASP A 972 20.73 7.66 -40.86
C ASP A 972 21.75 8.80 -41.09
N PRO A 973 22.89 8.56 -41.78
CA PRO A 973 23.89 9.60 -42.01
C PRO A 973 23.37 10.75 -42.88
N THR A 974 22.31 10.52 -43.67
CA THR A 974 21.68 11.53 -44.51
C THR A 974 20.66 12.39 -43.74
N ASN A 975 20.19 11.94 -42.57
CA ASN A 975 19.04 12.52 -41.88
C ASN A 975 19.28 12.66 -40.37
N ARG A 976 19.93 13.75 -39.97
CA ARG A 976 20.31 14.09 -38.58
C ARG A 976 19.08 14.13 -37.65
N GLY A 977 18.74 12.99 -37.06
CA GLY A 977 17.59 12.82 -36.16
C GLY A 977 16.67 11.64 -36.47
N ARG A 978 16.96 10.83 -37.50
CA ARG A 978 16.25 9.57 -37.78
C ARG A 978 17.22 8.38 -37.77
N ALA A 979 16.64 7.18 -37.62
CA ALA A 979 17.35 5.91 -37.71
C ALA A 979 16.72 5.07 -38.82
N LYS A 980 17.55 4.54 -39.72
CA LYS A 980 17.17 3.65 -40.81
C LYS A 980 16.92 2.25 -40.24
N THR A 981 15.70 1.74 -40.39
CA THR A 981 15.35 0.37 -39.98
C THR A 981 16.01 -0.65 -40.90
N ILE A 982 16.70 -1.64 -40.32
CA ILE A 982 17.38 -2.72 -41.06
C ILE A 982 16.43 -3.91 -41.23
N TRP A 983 15.77 -4.32 -40.15
CA TRP A 983 14.80 -5.41 -40.14
C TRP A 983 13.53 -4.99 -39.39
N GLY A 984 12.39 -5.46 -39.91
CA GLY A 984 11.06 -4.98 -39.56
C GLY A 984 10.60 -5.31 -38.12
N PRO A 985 9.44 -4.77 -37.71
CA PRO A 985 8.94 -4.92 -36.35
C PRO A 985 8.39 -6.34 -36.09
N LEU A 986 9.23 -7.21 -35.51
CA LEU A 986 8.91 -8.62 -35.24
C LEU A 986 8.01 -8.76 -33.99
N PRO A 987 6.89 -9.49 -34.06
CA PRO A 987 6.05 -9.77 -32.90
C PRO A 987 6.71 -10.82 -32.00
N VAL A 988 6.90 -10.48 -30.72
CA VAL A 988 7.53 -11.38 -29.74
C VAL A 988 6.44 -12.19 -29.01
N PRO A 989 6.50 -13.54 -28.94
CA PRO A 989 5.48 -14.37 -28.28
C PRO A 989 5.54 -14.35 -26.74
N VAL A 990 6.13 -13.32 -26.13
CA VAL A 990 6.17 -13.12 -24.68
C VAL A 990 5.81 -11.70 -24.26
N GLN A 991 5.08 -11.63 -23.14
CA GLN A 991 4.97 -10.44 -22.31
C GLN A 991 6.35 -10.16 -21.69
N LEU A 992 7.08 -9.25 -22.33
CA LEU A 992 8.49 -8.97 -22.06
C LEU A 992 8.72 -8.57 -20.60
N ARG A 993 9.79 -9.11 -20.00
CA ARG A 993 10.22 -8.79 -18.63
C ARG A 993 11.70 -8.42 -18.53
N ALA A 994 12.52 -8.87 -19.48
CA ALA A 994 13.93 -8.54 -19.61
C ALA A 994 14.36 -8.63 -21.09
N MET A 995 15.27 -7.77 -21.52
CA MET A 995 15.89 -7.80 -22.85
C MET A 995 17.32 -7.28 -22.77
N ILE A 996 18.26 -7.97 -23.44
CA ILE A 996 19.67 -7.59 -23.57
C ILE A 996 20.19 -7.79 -25.00
N LEU A 997 21.32 -7.17 -25.30
CA LEU A 997 22.13 -7.40 -26.50
C LEU A 997 23.49 -7.98 -26.07
N ALA A 998 23.91 -9.07 -26.70
CA ALA A 998 25.15 -9.78 -26.41
C ALA A 998 25.84 -10.08 -27.75
N GLY A 999 26.83 -9.25 -28.09
CA GLY A 999 27.50 -9.27 -29.39
C GLY A 999 26.50 -9.06 -30.53
N SER A 1000 26.34 -10.08 -31.36
CA SER A 1000 25.42 -10.18 -32.49
C SER A 1000 24.02 -10.67 -32.13
N SER A 1001 23.72 -10.98 -30.86
CA SER A 1001 22.47 -11.62 -30.42
C SER A 1001 21.61 -10.73 -29.52
N VAL A 1002 20.36 -10.51 -29.93
CA VAL A 1002 19.29 -9.93 -29.09
C VAL A 1002 18.63 -11.06 -28.30
N ILE A 1003 18.60 -10.95 -26.97
CA ILE A 1003 17.99 -11.95 -26.10
C ILE A 1003 16.82 -11.31 -25.35
N VAL A 1004 15.64 -11.94 -25.43
CA VAL A 1004 14.42 -11.51 -24.74
C VAL A 1004 13.87 -12.62 -23.85
N ALA A 1005 13.30 -12.26 -22.71
CA ALA A 1005 12.65 -13.21 -21.82
C ALA A 1005 11.36 -12.65 -21.17
N GLY A 1006 10.36 -13.52 -21.00
CA GLY A 1006 9.04 -13.12 -20.49
C GLY A 1006 8.03 -14.27 -20.34
N ARG A 1007 6.84 -13.96 -19.83
CA ARG A 1007 5.70 -14.91 -19.80
C ARG A 1007 5.20 -15.10 -21.22
N ARG A 1008 4.83 -16.33 -21.61
CA ARG A 1008 4.11 -16.58 -22.88
C ARG A 1008 2.85 -15.69 -22.95
N ASP A 1009 2.57 -15.10 -24.10
CA ASP A 1009 1.46 -14.13 -24.23
C ASP A 1009 0.16 -14.78 -24.74
N PRO A 1010 -0.95 -14.78 -23.95
CA PRO A 1010 -2.27 -15.23 -24.40
C PRO A 1010 -2.81 -14.52 -25.65
N ALA A 1011 -2.35 -13.29 -25.90
CA ALA A 1011 -2.83 -12.47 -27.02
C ALA A 1011 -2.09 -12.73 -28.35
N TYR A 1012 -1.05 -13.57 -28.36
CA TYR A 1012 -0.25 -13.88 -29.55
C TYR A 1012 -1.03 -14.46 -30.75
N PRO A 1013 -2.07 -15.32 -30.57
CA PRO A 1013 -2.87 -15.82 -31.69
C PRO A 1013 -3.46 -14.69 -32.53
N GLU A 1014 -3.21 -14.71 -33.84
CA GLU A 1014 -3.34 -13.50 -34.66
C GLU A 1014 -4.76 -12.92 -34.72
N LYS A 1015 -5.77 -13.79 -34.63
CA LYS A 1015 -7.20 -13.44 -34.54
C LYS A 1015 -7.52 -12.57 -33.32
N ILE A 1016 -6.80 -12.72 -32.21
CA ILE A 1016 -6.92 -11.89 -31.00
C ILE A 1016 -6.15 -10.58 -31.21
N ARG A 1017 -4.90 -10.66 -31.66
CA ARG A 1017 -4.04 -9.49 -31.93
C ARG A 1017 -4.67 -8.48 -32.89
N LYS A 1018 -5.23 -8.96 -34.01
CA LYS A 1018 -5.94 -8.14 -35.02
C LYS A 1018 -7.30 -7.57 -34.55
N SER A 1019 -7.86 -8.03 -33.42
CA SER A 1019 -9.19 -7.61 -32.99
C SER A 1019 -9.23 -6.19 -32.41
N ARG A 1020 -10.23 -5.40 -32.81
CA ARG A 1020 -10.38 -3.99 -32.39
C ARG A 1020 -11.15 -3.88 -31.07
N GLY A 1021 -10.56 -3.19 -30.10
CA GLY A 1021 -11.18 -2.82 -28.83
C GLY A 1021 -10.90 -3.80 -27.69
N SER A 1022 -10.61 -3.29 -26.49
CA SER A 1022 -10.23 -4.10 -25.32
C SER A 1022 -11.31 -5.07 -24.86
N ARG A 1023 -12.60 -4.72 -24.98
CA ARG A 1023 -13.72 -5.62 -24.67
C ARG A 1023 -13.74 -6.83 -25.62
N SER A 1024 -13.42 -6.63 -26.90
CA SER A 1024 -13.30 -7.68 -27.91
C SER A 1024 -12.12 -8.62 -27.61
N LYS A 1025 -10.91 -8.07 -27.40
CA LYS A 1025 -9.73 -8.86 -26.96
C LYS A 1025 -10.04 -9.65 -25.68
N THR A 1026 -10.69 -9.03 -24.69
CA THR A 1026 -11.06 -9.70 -23.42
C THR A 1026 -12.02 -10.87 -23.62
N MET A 1027 -13.04 -10.74 -24.47
CA MET A 1027 -13.98 -11.85 -24.74
C MET A 1027 -13.33 -12.98 -25.53
N LEU A 1028 -12.48 -12.67 -26.52
CA LEU A 1028 -11.73 -13.68 -27.27
C LEU A 1028 -10.74 -14.44 -26.37
N ILE A 1029 -10.03 -13.74 -25.47
CA ILE A 1029 -9.17 -14.38 -24.46
C ILE A 1029 -10.02 -15.21 -23.47
N ALA A 1030 -11.20 -14.75 -23.08
CA ALA A 1030 -12.12 -15.51 -22.22
C ALA A 1030 -12.65 -16.81 -22.87
N GLN A 1031 -12.63 -16.90 -24.20
CA GLN A 1031 -13.02 -18.10 -24.97
C GLN A 1031 -11.87 -19.10 -25.19
N LEU A 1032 -10.62 -18.74 -24.90
CA LEU A 1032 -9.48 -19.67 -24.99
C LEU A 1032 -9.56 -20.79 -23.92
N PRO A 1033 -8.95 -21.96 -24.17
CA PRO A 1033 -8.60 -22.92 -23.12
C PRO A 1033 -7.79 -22.26 -21.99
N GLU A 1034 -7.95 -22.73 -20.74
CA GLU A 1034 -7.25 -22.14 -19.58
C GLU A 1034 -5.73 -22.22 -19.68
N GLU A 1035 -5.20 -23.22 -20.40
CA GLU A 1035 -3.77 -23.36 -20.69
C GLU A 1035 -3.22 -22.24 -21.60
N LEU A 1036 -4.07 -21.62 -22.43
CA LEU A 1036 -3.71 -20.49 -23.27
C LEU A 1036 -4.05 -19.14 -22.61
N LYS A 1037 -5.03 -19.08 -21.70
CA LYS A 1037 -5.29 -17.90 -20.85
C LYS A 1037 -4.21 -17.67 -19.81
N ASN A 1038 -3.74 -18.75 -19.19
CA ASN A 1038 -2.78 -18.75 -18.08
C ASN A 1038 -1.58 -19.66 -18.41
N PRO A 1039 -0.82 -19.38 -19.49
CA PRO A 1039 0.22 -20.27 -19.97
C PRO A 1039 1.32 -20.44 -18.93
N LYS A 1040 1.55 -21.69 -18.53
CA LYS A 1040 2.56 -22.08 -17.53
C LYS A 1040 3.97 -21.83 -18.07
N GLY A 1041 4.87 -21.40 -17.19
CA GLY A 1041 6.27 -21.11 -17.50
C GLY A 1041 6.49 -19.79 -18.25
N ALA A 1042 7.56 -19.75 -19.02
CA ALA A 1042 8.07 -18.59 -19.75
C ALA A 1042 8.96 -19.05 -20.92
N LEU A 1043 9.42 -18.09 -21.73
CA LEU A 1043 10.42 -18.33 -22.77
C LEU A 1043 11.63 -17.41 -22.58
N LEU A 1044 12.79 -17.93 -22.98
CA LEU A 1044 14.00 -17.20 -23.36
C LEU A 1044 14.14 -17.37 -24.88
N LEU A 1045 14.27 -16.27 -25.62
CA LEU A 1045 14.34 -16.28 -27.10
C LEU A 1045 15.57 -15.49 -27.55
N THR A 1046 16.31 -16.05 -28.49
CA THR A 1046 17.48 -15.40 -29.12
C THR A 1046 17.15 -15.07 -30.57
N TYR A 1047 17.49 -13.85 -30.98
CA TYR A 1047 17.34 -13.33 -32.34
C TYR A 1047 18.67 -12.71 -32.80
N SER A 1048 19.03 -12.84 -34.08
CA SER A 1048 20.17 -12.11 -34.63
C SER A 1048 19.88 -10.60 -34.64
N ALA A 1049 20.79 -9.81 -34.10
CA ALA A 1049 20.75 -8.34 -34.17
C ALA A 1049 20.96 -7.81 -35.60
N VAL A 1050 21.53 -8.62 -36.50
CA VAL A 1050 21.86 -8.24 -37.88
C VAL A 1050 20.64 -8.32 -38.79
N ASN A 1051 19.85 -9.39 -38.70
CA ASN A 1051 18.72 -9.67 -39.63
C ASN A 1051 17.38 -10.00 -38.94
N GLY A 1052 17.33 -10.03 -37.60
CA GLY A 1052 16.11 -10.33 -36.85
C GLY A 1052 15.67 -11.79 -36.85
N LYS A 1053 16.39 -12.73 -37.50
CA LYS A 1053 16.00 -14.16 -37.50
C LYS A 1053 16.11 -14.73 -36.08
N LYS A 1054 15.05 -15.40 -35.60
CA LYS A 1054 15.09 -16.18 -34.33
C LYS A 1054 16.07 -17.34 -34.51
N THR A 1055 17.04 -17.47 -33.59
CA THR A 1055 18.07 -18.52 -33.62
C THR A 1055 17.79 -19.65 -32.63
N SER A 1056 17.23 -19.35 -31.46
CA SER A 1056 16.89 -20.35 -30.43
C SER A 1056 15.68 -19.93 -29.59
N GLU A 1057 15.00 -20.92 -29.01
CA GLU A 1057 13.87 -20.77 -28.08
C GLU A 1057 14.00 -21.80 -26.95
N VAL A 1058 14.15 -21.32 -25.72
CA VAL A 1058 14.31 -22.16 -24.52
C VAL A 1058 13.12 -21.96 -23.59
N LYS A 1059 12.52 -23.07 -23.16
CA LYS A 1059 11.41 -23.09 -22.19
C LYS A 1059 11.95 -22.83 -20.79
N LEU A 1060 11.51 -21.74 -20.15
CA LEU A 1060 11.81 -21.45 -18.75
C LEU A 1060 10.67 -21.95 -17.86
N GLY A 1061 10.99 -22.67 -16.78
CA GLY A 1061 10.01 -23.12 -15.79
C GLY A 1061 9.31 -21.97 -15.05
N SER A 1062 9.95 -20.80 -14.99
CA SER A 1062 9.42 -19.58 -14.39
C SER A 1062 9.88 -18.33 -15.15
N PRO A 1063 9.06 -17.27 -15.24
CA PRO A 1063 9.47 -16.00 -15.85
C PRO A 1063 10.70 -15.40 -15.17
N PRO A 1064 11.50 -14.60 -15.90
CA PRO A 1064 12.58 -13.84 -15.29
C PRO A 1064 12.02 -12.77 -14.34
N VAL A 1065 12.86 -12.34 -13.40
CA VAL A 1065 12.66 -11.09 -12.67
C VAL A 1065 12.75 -9.88 -13.62
N PHE A 1066 12.38 -8.69 -13.17
CA PHE A 1066 12.45 -7.52 -14.05
C PHE A 1066 13.92 -7.18 -14.40
N ASP A 1067 14.20 -6.99 -15.70
CA ASP A 1067 15.56 -6.89 -16.26
C ASP A 1067 16.51 -8.02 -15.81
N GLY A 1068 15.97 -9.21 -15.52
CA GLY A 1068 16.65 -10.38 -14.94
C GLY A 1068 17.63 -11.14 -15.83
N LEU A 1069 18.34 -10.46 -16.75
CA LEU A 1069 19.29 -11.04 -17.70
C LEU A 1069 20.67 -10.37 -17.60
N ALA A 1070 21.73 -11.16 -17.79
CA ALA A 1070 23.10 -10.71 -18.03
C ALA A 1070 23.81 -11.64 -19.02
N ALA A 1071 24.76 -11.13 -19.80
CA ALA A 1071 25.65 -11.91 -20.64
C ALA A 1071 27.12 -11.66 -20.23
N SER A 1072 27.93 -12.72 -20.12
CA SER A 1072 29.36 -12.61 -19.80
C SER A 1072 30.09 -13.92 -20.14
N GLY A 1073 31.30 -13.84 -20.71
CA GLY A 1073 32.14 -15.01 -21.01
C GLY A 1073 31.46 -16.12 -21.80
N GLY A 1074 30.74 -15.77 -22.89
CA GLY A 1074 30.00 -16.71 -23.75
C GLY A 1074 28.75 -17.33 -23.13
N ARG A 1075 28.30 -16.84 -21.95
CA ARG A 1075 27.17 -17.38 -21.20
C ARG A 1075 26.10 -16.31 -20.91
N VAL A 1076 24.86 -16.78 -20.79
CA VAL A 1076 23.67 -15.98 -20.45
C VAL A 1076 23.15 -16.42 -19.08
N PHE A 1077 22.96 -15.48 -18.17
CA PHE A 1077 22.51 -15.72 -16.80
C PHE A 1077 21.11 -15.14 -16.59
N VAL A 1078 20.21 -15.94 -16.00
CA VAL A 1078 18.79 -15.62 -15.86
C VAL A 1078 18.35 -15.80 -14.41
N SER A 1079 17.97 -14.69 -13.76
CA SER A 1079 17.30 -14.71 -12.45
C SER A 1079 15.79 -14.81 -12.63
N CYS A 1080 15.13 -15.78 -12.00
CA CYS A 1080 13.70 -16.06 -12.20
C CYS A 1080 12.82 -15.83 -10.97
N GLN A 1081 11.52 -15.65 -11.21
CA GLN A 1081 10.50 -15.41 -10.18
C GLN A 1081 10.27 -16.61 -9.25
N ASP A 1082 10.78 -17.80 -9.59
CA ASP A 1082 10.77 -19.00 -8.73
C ASP A 1082 11.96 -19.06 -7.76
N GLY A 1083 12.79 -18.02 -7.70
CA GLY A 1083 13.98 -17.98 -6.84
C GLY A 1083 15.18 -18.74 -7.38
N LYS A 1084 15.12 -19.19 -8.64
CA LYS A 1084 16.22 -19.90 -9.30
C LYS A 1084 17.08 -18.99 -10.15
N LEU A 1085 18.39 -19.28 -10.15
CA LEU A 1085 19.38 -18.73 -11.06
C LEU A 1085 19.73 -19.80 -12.09
N ARG A 1086 19.68 -19.46 -13.37
CA ARG A 1086 19.95 -20.37 -14.49
C ARG A 1086 21.07 -19.82 -15.36
N CYS A 1087 21.87 -20.71 -15.94
CA CYS A 1087 22.93 -20.37 -16.87
C CYS A 1087 22.76 -21.12 -18.19
N PHE A 1088 22.94 -20.41 -19.30
CA PHE A 1088 22.86 -20.94 -20.65
C PHE A 1088 24.10 -20.60 -21.46
N GLY A 1089 24.42 -21.43 -22.46
CA GLY A 1089 25.57 -21.24 -23.35
C GLY A 1089 25.84 -22.48 -24.19
N LYS A 1090 27.11 -22.68 -24.55
CA LYS A 1090 27.63 -23.90 -25.15
C LYS A 1090 28.33 -24.71 -24.06
N GLU A 1091 28.22 -26.03 -24.17
CA GLU A 1091 28.87 -27.03 -23.30
C GLU A 1091 30.41 -26.93 -23.41
#